data_AF-A0A832HJ02-F1
#
_entry.id   AF-A0A832HJ02-F1
#
_cell.length_a   1.000
_cell.length_b   1.000
_cell.length_c   1.000
_cell.angle_alpha   90.00
_cell.angle_beta   90.00
_cell.angle_gamma   90.00
#
_symmetry.space_group_name_H-M   'P 1'
#
loop_
_entity.id
_entity.type
_entity.pdbx_description
1 polymer ?
#
loop_
_entity_poly.entity_id
_entity_poly.type
_entity_poly.pdbx_seq_one_letter_code
_entity_poly.pdbx_strand_id
1 'polypeptide(L)'
;MDKQTLAIGCILALAGAVVTGQTTAPAPTTQAVKIGGQRELKDFRLRGPQYVHRNDIKVFVEAPPSASDELLANDAACTLVATASQGDRVATTQVKLDTPFRPATAPATQSTQPATQTRRRAPLFGGDATIALTDWPDGNAEITLSITRAEVVKTHKQRFDIVRSKVAALKQNQDEVKVWLDEVNEQPPIWGWQPRWENLPRALGGMPLAEMRGFVLRSYENPQLERRQPYTMYIPHALDLKQPQPLLVVLHGSGGDYRNIISDEAAGQRYEKFPMLIANAGAFRHQEFRHMALNDVRGVIEDVKRKYNVDASRIYVQGISLGGRGTLELAALLPDTFAAGSSHGTYGLNDDAVDPFQLLTTDAVAAHLSLRADMRTFLPNLRNTPMEMVFGWKDDTTPPGGALLLAAGIREAGGTVVERGFNTTHNISLPDYDWASTREWLLKHKLDSKPLTVKHRLTNLRFNTNRWVTVHELQEYAAVGSVEANYNPNTKTLTVKALNIAAATFTPPGPVENITANGQVVELAQGRASATLRFSNTRAGQRIGLLEKPLVADNAVKRPGLSGPMWDVFSEPFVFVYGGGDDAATRLRLKKSAEMAADWDMSFGSDKFTPVAFESLTDAQKNTRNLIAFLTPAEVAKLYEGTTAKLWPDTPPQITVRMALRPSPFAQERSILIVEMNENEPVNIQEFGSWDAALHTDWLLAAVVQRAEPTGRRQRTRELRLLQSGMYDHRWNLGTRTNADYRRESLLGPGSRGN
;
A
#
# COMPACT_ATOMS: atom_id res chain seq x y z
N MET A 1 -45.16 -28.69 25.63
CA MET A 1 -45.98 -27.74 26.43
C MET A 1 -46.24 -26.53 25.56
N ASP A 2 -47.46 -26.00 25.63
CA ASP A 2 -48.06 -25.24 24.53
C ASP A 2 -48.03 -23.72 24.73
N LYS A 3 -48.53 -23.01 23.73
CA LYS A 3 -48.51 -21.56 23.50
C LYS A 3 -49.39 -20.74 24.48
N GLN A 4 -49.26 -19.43 24.30
CA GLN A 4 -50.35 -18.46 24.04
C GLN A 4 -50.91 -17.56 25.17
N THR A 5 -51.08 -16.28 24.77
CA THR A 5 -52.22 -15.38 25.09
C THR A 5 -52.07 -14.29 26.17
N LEU A 6 -51.89 -13.05 25.64
CA LEU A 6 -52.53 -11.74 25.95
C LEU A 6 -52.79 -11.22 27.38
N ALA A 7 -52.77 -9.87 27.42
CA ALA A 7 -53.68 -8.93 28.11
C ALA A 7 -53.18 -8.15 29.35
N ILE A 8 -52.83 -6.88 29.09
CA ILE A 8 -53.49 -5.66 29.64
C ILE A 8 -54.08 -5.73 31.06
N GLY A 9 -53.66 -4.81 31.94
CA GLY A 9 -54.44 -4.46 33.14
C GLY A 9 -53.75 -3.49 34.10
N CYS A 10 -54.06 -2.20 34.02
CA CYS A 10 -53.62 -1.18 34.99
C CYS A 10 -54.36 -1.32 36.34
N ILE A 11 -53.71 -1.02 37.46
CA ILE A 11 -54.37 -0.49 38.67
C ILE A 11 -53.61 0.73 39.20
N LEU A 12 -54.37 1.80 39.47
CA LEU A 12 -53.99 3.10 40.05
C LEU A 12 -54.30 3.14 41.55
N ALA A 13 -53.58 3.98 42.31
CA ALA A 13 -54.04 4.78 43.47
C ALA A 13 -52.83 5.45 44.18
N LEU A 14 -52.88 6.55 44.96
CA LEU A 14 -53.76 7.72 45.25
C LEU A 14 -52.92 8.66 46.18
N ALA A 15 -53.11 9.97 46.40
CA ALA A 15 -53.92 11.07 45.85
C ALA A 15 -53.17 12.41 46.08
N GLY A 16 -53.41 13.49 45.33
CA GLY A 16 -54.25 14.63 45.78
C GLY A 16 -53.42 15.93 45.93
N ALA A 17 -53.93 17.17 45.82
CA ALA A 17 -55.29 17.64 45.48
C ALA A 17 -55.29 19.14 45.02
N VAL A 18 -56.28 19.55 44.20
CA VAL A 18 -56.97 20.89 44.09
C VAL A 18 -56.10 22.17 43.95
N VAL A 19 -56.04 22.93 42.83
CA VAL A 19 -57.03 23.67 41.98
C VAL A 19 -57.39 25.10 42.44
N THR A 20 -57.03 26.11 41.61
CA THR A 20 -57.75 27.36 41.19
C THR A 20 -56.74 28.24 40.42
N GLY A 21 -57.05 29.07 39.39
CA GLY A 21 -58.27 29.35 38.62
C GLY A 21 -58.16 30.72 37.90
N GLN A 22 -58.68 30.88 36.67
CA GLN A 22 -58.71 32.10 35.81
C GLN A 22 -57.37 32.50 35.12
N THR A 23 -57.29 33.03 33.89
CA THR A 23 -58.17 33.25 32.69
C THR A 23 -57.19 33.58 31.51
N THR A 24 -57.39 33.30 30.21
CA THR A 24 -58.49 33.64 29.26
C THR A 24 -58.52 32.69 28.01
N ALA A 25 -59.53 32.87 27.15
CA ALA A 25 -59.91 32.03 26.00
C ALA A 25 -59.16 32.35 24.65
N PRO A 26 -59.36 31.58 23.54
CA PRO A 26 -58.40 31.46 22.42
C PRO A 26 -58.81 32.05 21.05
N ALA A 27 -57.89 31.87 20.06
CA ALA A 27 -58.04 31.92 18.59
C ALA A 27 -57.98 33.29 17.86
N PRO A 28 -57.66 33.37 16.54
CA PRO A 28 -56.81 32.49 15.70
C PRO A 28 -55.77 33.23 14.81
N THR A 29 -54.83 32.46 14.25
CA THR A 29 -54.02 32.69 13.01
C THR A 29 -53.75 34.12 12.48
N THR A 30 -52.47 34.49 12.42
CA THR A 30 -51.92 35.20 11.23
C THR A 30 -50.42 34.90 11.07
N GLN A 31 -49.92 34.89 9.84
CA GLN A 31 -48.52 34.60 9.53
C GLN A 31 -47.59 35.73 10.02
N ALA A 32 -46.48 35.35 10.67
CA ALA A 32 -45.27 36.16 10.72
C ALA A 32 -44.09 35.26 10.33
N VAL A 33 -43.80 35.20 9.03
CA VAL A 33 -42.67 34.44 8.48
C VAL A 33 -41.37 35.12 8.92
N LYS A 34 -40.63 34.52 9.85
CA LYS A 34 -39.21 34.85 10.08
C LYS A 34 -38.34 34.14 9.04
N ILE A 35 -38.23 34.75 7.86
CA ILE A 35 -37.03 34.62 7.03
C ILE A 35 -35.92 35.40 7.75
N GLY A 36 -34.74 34.80 7.91
CA GLY A 36 -33.62 35.41 8.63
C GLY A 36 -32.95 34.50 9.66
N GLY A 37 -32.64 33.26 9.28
CA GLY A 37 -31.76 32.38 10.06
C GLY A 37 -30.40 32.28 9.38
N GLN A 38 -29.43 33.11 9.77
CA GLN A 38 -28.03 32.91 9.36
C GLN A 38 -27.54 31.57 9.95
N ARG A 39 -27.26 30.58 9.10
CA ARG A 39 -26.74 29.27 9.49
C ARG A 39 -25.22 29.30 9.51
N GLU A 40 -24.59 29.40 10.68
CA GLU A 40 -23.12 29.40 10.80
C GLU A 40 -22.46 28.13 10.22
N LEU A 41 -21.33 28.29 9.51
CA LEU A 41 -20.50 27.21 8.95
C LEU A 41 -19.68 26.47 10.05
N LYS A 42 -20.31 26.12 11.18
CA LYS A 42 -19.65 25.72 12.44
C LYS A 42 -18.61 24.63 12.30
N ASP A 43 -18.82 23.69 11.40
CA ASP A 43 -18.06 22.44 11.36
C ASP A 43 -16.86 22.46 10.40
N PHE A 44 -16.69 23.50 9.57
CA PHE A 44 -15.51 23.65 8.71
C PHE A 44 -14.24 23.84 9.54
N ARG A 45 -13.18 23.10 9.25
CA ARG A 45 -11.85 23.31 9.85
C ARG A 45 -10.99 24.09 8.85
N LEU A 46 -10.56 25.27 9.27
CA LEU A 46 -9.64 26.12 8.52
C LEU A 46 -8.26 25.98 9.16
N ARG A 47 -7.20 25.84 8.37
CA ARG A 47 -5.84 25.66 8.88
C ARG A 47 -4.81 26.42 8.03
N GLY A 48 -3.99 27.22 8.71
CA GLY A 48 -2.80 27.87 8.14
C GLY A 48 -1.52 27.06 8.34
N PRO A 49 -0.38 27.53 7.79
CA PRO A 49 0.94 26.98 8.10
C PRO A 49 1.35 27.23 9.56
N GLN A 50 2.30 26.44 10.07
CA GLN A 50 2.99 26.73 11.34
C GLN A 50 4.36 27.37 11.11
N TYR A 51 5.10 26.89 10.10
CA TYR A 51 6.42 27.41 9.71
C TYR A 51 6.51 27.53 8.19
N VAL A 52 7.29 28.49 7.70
CA VAL A 52 7.43 28.77 6.27
C VAL A 52 8.88 29.00 5.90
N HIS A 53 9.40 28.20 4.95
CA HIS A 53 10.72 28.42 4.33
C HIS A 53 10.63 28.83 2.86
N ARG A 54 9.50 28.55 2.18
CA ARG A 54 9.27 28.87 0.77
C ARG A 54 8.84 30.32 0.56
N ASN A 55 8.73 30.75 -0.70
CA ASN A 55 8.15 32.06 -1.06
C ASN A 55 6.63 32.02 -1.21
N ASP A 56 6.04 30.84 -1.07
CA ASP A 56 4.62 30.56 -1.18
C ASP A 56 4.13 29.76 0.02
N ILE A 57 2.87 29.96 0.42
CA ILE A 57 2.19 29.13 1.41
C ILE A 57 0.89 28.58 0.84
N LYS A 58 0.63 27.31 1.11
CA LYS A 58 -0.68 26.68 0.95
C LYS A 58 -1.50 26.85 2.22
N VAL A 59 -2.82 26.96 2.06
CA VAL A 59 -3.78 26.95 3.15
C VAL A 59 -4.83 25.88 2.91
N PHE A 60 -5.31 25.26 3.98
CA PHE A 60 -6.20 24.11 3.89
C PHE A 60 -7.56 24.39 4.52
N VAL A 61 -8.58 23.84 3.87
CA VAL A 61 -9.97 23.81 4.33
C VAL A 61 -10.40 22.35 4.36
N GLU A 62 -10.95 21.91 5.48
CA GLU A 62 -11.59 20.60 5.62
C GLU A 62 -13.08 20.86 5.95
N ALA A 63 -13.97 20.30 5.15
CA ALA A 63 -15.41 20.30 5.42
C ALA A 63 -15.83 18.95 6.00
N PRO A 64 -16.79 18.89 6.94
CA PRO A 64 -17.29 17.62 7.42
C PRO A 64 -18.13 16.91 6.33
N PRO A 65 -18.33 15.59 6.44
CA PRO A 65 -19.25 14.86 5.56
C PRO A 65 -20.70 15.34 5.59
N SER A 66 -21.14 16.04 6.65
CA SER A 66 -22.46 16.68 6.71
C SER A 66 -22.58 17.91 5.80
N ALA A 67 -21.49 18.64 5.57
CA ALA A 67 -21.51 19.87 4.79
C ALA A 67 -21.52 19.60 3.28
N SER A 68 -20.97 18.49 2.80
CA SER A 68 -20.99 18.15 1.37
C SER A 68 -22.40 17.96 0.84
N ASP A 69 -23.27 17.31 1.62
CA ASP A 69 -24.64 17.03 1.20
C ASP A 69 -25.46 18.34 1.17
N GLU A 70 -25.20 19.30 2.06
CA GLU A 70 -25.79 20.66 1.99
C GLU A 70 -25.19 21.56 0.90
N LEU A 71 -23.95 21.29 0.46
CA LEU A 71 -23.30 22.00 -0.65
C LEU A 71 -23.81 21.49 -2.01
N LEU A 72 -23.87 20.17 -2.18
CA LEU A 72 -24.39 19.49 -3.37
C LEU A 72 -25.88 19.74 -3.61
N ALA A 73 -26.66 20.07 -2.57
CA ALA A 73 -28.11 20.26 -2.68
C ALA A 73 -28.54 21.59 -3.32
N ASN A 74 -27.66 22.61 -3.41
CA ASN A 74 -28.09 24.00 -3.62
C ASN A 74 -27.26 24.83 -4.64
N ASP A 75 -26.29 24.24 -5.36
CA ASP A 75 -25.42 24.86 -6.39
C ASP A 75 -24.66 26.16 -6.01
N ALA A 76 -24.81 26.67 -4.79
CA ALA A 76 -24.15 27.88 -4.30
C ALA A 76 -22.70 27.62 -3.93
N ALA A 77 -21.77 28.10 -4.77
CA ALA A 77 -20.33 27.98 -4.57
C ALA A 77 -19.83 28.66 -3.28
N CYS A 78 -18.90 28.00 -2.60
CA CYS A 78 -18.17 28.59 -1.49
C CYS A 78 -16.93 29.35 -1.98
N THR A 79 -16.54 30.40 -1.26
CA THR A 79 -15.31 31.15 -1.51
C THR A 79 -14.41 31.07 -0.28
N LEU A 80 -13.15 30.66 -0.46
CA LEU A 80 -12.09 30.83 0.52
C LEU A 80 -11.32 32.11 0.21
N VAL A 81 -11.21 33.00 1.19
CA VAL A 81 -10.29 34.15 1.20
C VAL A 81 -9.23 33.88 2.25
N ALA A 82 -7.96 34.06 1.90
CA ALA A 82 -6.86 33.90 2.84
C ALA A 82 -5.94 35.12 2.77
N THR A 83 -5.75 35.77 3.91
CA THR A 83 -4.97 37.01 4.06
C THR A 83 -3.87 36.81 5.09
N ALA A 84 -2.61 36.85 4.64
CA ALA A 84 -1.43 36.89 5.51
C ALA A 84 -1.05 38.34 5.84
N SER A 85 -0.47 38.57 7.02
CA SER A 85 0.05 39.88 7.44
C SER A 85 1.32 39.76 8.31
N GLN A 86 2.23 40.73 8.16
CA GLN A 86 3.46 40.87 8.94
C GLN A 86 3.92 42.34 8.94
N GLY A 87 3.73 43.06 10.05
CA GLY A 87 3.91 44.51 10.07
C GLY A 87 3.00 45.18 9.03
N ASP A 88 3.56 46.08 8.21
CA ASP A 88 2.84 46.76 7.13
C ASP A 88 2.60 45.88 5.88
N ARG A 89 3.15 44.66 5.84
CA ARG A 89 2.98 43.75 4.70
C ARG A 89 1.68 42.98 4.84
N VAL A 90 0.89 42.97 3.76
CA VAL A 90 -0.36 42.20 3.65
C VAL A 90 -0.41 41.54 2.27
N ALA A 91 -0.80 40.27 2.22
CA ALA A 91 -1.02 39.54 0.98
C ALA A 91 -2.31 38.72 1.08
N THR A 92 -3.19 38.86 0.08
CA THR A 92 -4.49 38.18 0.04
C THR A 92 -4.64 37.36 -1.23
N THR A 93 -5.20 36.16 -1.09
CA THR A 93 -5.62 35.29 -2.20
C THR A 93 -7.08 34.89 -2.01
N GLN A 94 -7.74 34.51 -3.10
CA GLN A 94 -9.12 34.05 -3.09
C GLN A 94 -9.27 32.86 -4.04
N VAL A 95 -9.85 31.76 -3.56
CA VAL A 95 -10.14 30.56 -4.34
C VAL A 95 -11.62 30.21 -4.21
N LYS A 96 -12.24 29.93 -5.35
CA LYS A 96 -13.59 29.36 -5.42
C LYS A 96 -13.48 27.86 -5.15
N LEU A 97 -14.27 27.37 -4.19
CA LEU A 97 -14.39 25.96 -3.89
C LEU A 97 -15.52 25.39 -4.76
N ASP A 98 -15.15 24.71 -5.84
CA ASP A 98 -16.10 24.04 -6.72
C ASP A 98 -16.65 22.73 -6.08
N THR A 99 -17.76 22.23 -6.62
CA THR A 99 -18.45 21.04 -6.10
C THR A 99 -17.61 19.76 -6.25
N PRO A 100 -17.76 18.77 -5.36
CA PRO A 100 -16.81 17.68 -5.25
C PRO A 100 -16.93 16.71 -6.43
N PHE A 101 -15.77 16.26 -6.92
CA PHE A 101 -15.68 15.12 -7.82
C PHE A 101 -16.27 13.88 -7.10
N ARG A 102 -17.24 13.20 -7.72
CA ARG A 102 -17.68 11.89 -7.22
C ARG A 102 -16.56 10.89 -7.49
N PRO A 103 -16.01 10.20 -6.48
CA PRO A 103 -15.36 8.92 -6.73
C PRO A 103 -16.40 8.01 -7.40
N ALA A 104 -16.01 7.28 -8.44
CA ALA A 104 -16.87 6.25 -9.02
C ALA A 104 -17.30 5.31 -7.88
N THR A 105 -18.60 5.08 -7.73
CA THR A 105 -19.12 4.26 -6.64
C THR A 105 -18.51 2.87 -6.72
N ALA A 106 -17.73 2.49 -5.70
CA ALA A 106 -17.42 1.09 -5.45
C ALA A 106 -18.74 0.29 -5.48
N PRO A 107 -18.81 -0.88 -6.15
CA PRO A 107 -20.05 -1.62 -6.26
C PRO A 107 -20.61 -1.92 -4.87
N ALA A 108 -21.88 -1.57 -4.65
CA ALA A 108 -22.56 -1.97 -3.44
C ALA A 108 -22.77 -3.49 -3.47
N THR A 109 -21.85 -4.24 -2.88
CA THR A 109 -22.12 -5.62 -2.48
C THR A 109 -23.31 -5.62 -1.52
N GLN A 110 -24.32 -6.43 -1.81
CA GLN A 110 -25.54 -6.50 -1.01
C GLN A 110 -25.27 -7.28 0.28
N SER A 111 -24.63 -6.64 1.26
CA SER A 111 -24.62 -7.15 2.63
C SER A 111 -26.01 -7.00 3.24
N THR A 112 -26.64 -8.13 3.56
CA THR A 112 -27.95 -8.25 4.20
C THR A 112 -27.86 -8.16 5.74
N GLN A 113 -27.08 -7.21 6.26
CA GLN A 113 -27.04 -6.91 7.70
C GLN A 113 -27.75 -5.58 8.04
N PRO A 114 -28.35 -5.44 9.25
CA PRO A 114 -29.04 -4.22 9.65
C PRO A 114 -28.09 -3.02 9.71
N ALA A 115 -28.59 -1.85 9.33
CA ALA A 115 -27.79 -0.64 9.18
C ALA A 115 -27.34 -0.02 10.54
N THR A 116 -26.25 -0.54 11.10
CA THR A 116 -25.49 0.09 12.20
C THR A 116 -24.01 0.27 11.86
N GLN A 117 -23.70 0.55 10.59
CA GLN A 117 -22.43 1.15 10.20
C GLN A 117 -22.61 2.65 9.95
N THR A 118 -21.87 3.47 10.68
CA THR A 118 -21.63 4.87 10.31
C THR A 118 -20.84 4.93 9.02
N ARG A 119 -21.55 4.93 7.88
CA ARG A 119 -20.99 5.19 6.54
C ARG A 119 -20.37 6.58 6.50
N ARG A 120 -19.10 6.72 6.89
CA ARG A 120 -18.30 7.90 6.57
C ARG A 120 -17.97 7.87 5.08
N ARG A 121 -18.93 8.34 4.28
CA ARG A 121 -18.65 8.80 2.91
C ARG A 121 -17.54 9.84 2.97
N ALA A 122 -16.57 9.76 2.06
CA ALA A 122 -15.59 10.82 1.88
C ALA A 122 -16.21 11.98 1.11
N PRO A 123 -16.03 13.21 1.61
CA PRO A 123 -15.80 14.35 0.73
C PRO A 123 -14.81 15.32 1.38
N LEU A 124 -13.52 15.16 1.09
CA LEU A 124 -12.55 16.22 1.34
C LEU A 124 -12.68 17.26 0.22
N PHE A 125 -13.22 18.44 0.54
CA PHE A 125 -13.08 19.60 -0.32
C PHE A 125 -11.64 20.12 -0.20
N GLY A 126 -10.77 19.75 -1.14
CA GLY A 126 -9.43 20.32 -1.26
C GLY A 126 -9.45 21.54 -2.18
N GLY A 127 -9.10 22.71 -1.64
CA GLY A 127 -8.87 23.92 -2.40
C GLY A 127 -7.57 24.58 -1.96
N ASP A 128 -6.48 24.26 -2.65
CA ASP A 128 -5.16 24.86 -2.40
C ASP A 128 -5.19 26.33 -2.84
N ALA A 129 -5.29 27.25 -1.88
CA ALA A 129 -5.07 28.66 -2.13
C ALA A 129 -3.62 29.03 -1.79
N THR A 130 -2.89 29.53 -2.79
CA THR A 130 -1.49 29.93 -2.64
C THR A 130 -1.39 31.42 -2.35
N ILE A 131 -0.65 31.80 -1.31
CA ILE A 131 -0.26 33.20 -1.02
C ILE A 131 1.23 33.35 -1.25
N ALA A 132 1.63 34.34 -2.06
CA ALA A 132 3.03 34.72 -2.22
C ALA A 132 3.50 35.61 -1.05
N LEU A 133 4.60 35.19 -0.42
CA LEU A 133 5.32 35.87 0.67
C LEU A 133 6.73 36.28 0.21
N THR A 134 6.88 36.60 -1.07
CA THR A 134 8.14 37.05 -1.69
C THR A 134 8.66 38.30 -0.98
N ASP A 135 9.95 38.33 -0.67
CA ASP A 135 10.65 39.40 0.06
C ASP A 135 10.21 39.63 1.52
N TRP A 136 9.29 38.82 2.09
CA TRP A 136 8.89 38.95 3.50
C TRP A 136 10.04 38.55 4.44
N PRO A 137 10.33 39.32 5.51
CA PRO A 137 11.40 38.98 6.45
C PRO A 137 11.05 37.75 7.30
N ASP A 138 12.10 37.08 7.80
CA ASP A 138 11.97 36.06 8.84
C ASP A 138 11.31 36.62 10.11
N GLY A 139 10.58 35.76 10.83
CA GLY A 139 9.88 36.09 12.07
C GLY A 139 8.39 35.72 12.05
N ASN A 140 7.70 36.10 13.13
CA ASN A 140 6.27 35.84 13.29
C ASN A 140 5.45 36.61 12.24
N ALA A 141 4.41 35.95 11.73
CA ALA A 141 3.36 36.50 10.88
C ALA A 141 1.99 35.94 11.33
N GLU A 142 0.90 36.56 10.89
CA GLU A 142 -0.48 36.08 11.13
C GLU A 142 -1.16 35.77 9.79
N ILE A 143 -1.98 34.72 9.76
CA ILE A 143 -2.90 34.45 8.66
C ILE A 143 -4.34 34.45 9.16
N THR A 144 -5.20 35.14 8.41
CA THR A 144 -6.66 35.13 8.56
C THR A 144 -7.25 34.36 7.38
N LEU A 145 -7.93 33.25 7.68
CA LEU A 145 -8.66 32.43 6.72
C LEU A 145 -10.15 32.69 6.90
N SER A 146 -10.85 33.07 5.85
CA SER A 146 -12.29 33.32 5.86
C SER A 146 -12.97 32.53 4.75
N ILE A 147 -13.93 31.66 5.10
CA ILE A 147 -14.80 31.00 4.14
C ILE A 147 -16.18 31.65 4.15
N THR A 148 -16.69 31.99 2.97
CA THR A 148 -17.96 32.69 2.76
C THR A 148 -18.90 31.88 1.87
N ARG A 149 -20.18 31.78 2.27
CA ARG A 149 -21.28 31.23 1.46
C ARG A 149 -22.51 32.13 1.61
N ALA A 150 -22.94 32.75 0.51
CA ALA A 150 -23.95 33.81 0.50
C ALA A 150 -23.63 34.92 1.52
N GLU A 151 -24.29 34.93 2.68
CA GLU A 151 -24.11 35.92 3.75
C GLU A 151 -23.37 35.36 4.99
N VAL A 152 -23.08 34.06 5.03
CA VAL A 152 -22.43 33.41 6.18
C VAL A 152 -20.93 33.37 5.97
N VAL A 153 -20.19 33.90 6.95
CA VAL A 153 -18.72 33.89 7.00
C VAL A 153 -18.27 33.08 8.22
N LYS A 154 -17.27 32.21 8.05
CA LYS A 154 -16.48 31.67 9.16
C LYS A 154 -15.02 32.08 8.99
N THR A 155 -14.45 32.66 10.04
CA THR A 155 -13.05 33.13 10.06
C THR A 155 -12.22 32.37 11.09
N HIS A 156 -10.97 32.09 10.75
CA HIS A 156 -9.96 31.51 11.64
C HIS A 156 -8.67 32.33 11.52
N LYS A 157 -8.01 32.58 12.66
CA LYS A 157 -6.73 33.27 12.74
C LYS A 157 -5.68 32.35 13.33
N GLN A 158 -4.50 32.30 12.70
CA GLN A 158 -3.38 31.47 13.12
C GLN A 158 -2.07 32.24 12.96
N ARG A 159 -1.14 32.08 13.90
CA ARG A 159 0.23 32.60 13.78
C ARG A 159 1.15 31.56 13.15
N PHE A 160 2.15 32.02 12.42
CA PHE A 160 3.18 31.19 11.81
C PHE A 160 4.53 31.91 11.79
N ASP A 161 5.63 31.17 11.69
CA ASP A 161 6.99 31.73 11.61
C ASP A 161 7.58 31.58 10.20
N ILE A 162 8.10 32.67 9.64
CA ILE A 162 8.97 32.65 8.46
C ILE A 162 10.41 32.38 8.93
N VAL A 163 11.06 31.35 8.39
CA VAL A 163 12.32 30.77 8.94
C VAL A 163 13.42 30.54 7.89
N ARG A 164 13.43 31.33 6.81
CA ARG A 164 14.35 31.15 5.67
C ARG A 164 15.81 31.31 6.07
N SER A 165 16.14 32.31 6.90
CA SER A 165 17.50 32.55 7.40
C SER A 165 17.96 31.43 8.34
N LYS A 166 17.05 30.90 9.18
CA LYS A 166 17.34 29.76 10.06
C LYS A 166 17.68 28.51 9.24
N VAL A 167 16.89 28.22 8.20
CA VAL A 167 17.17 27.10 7.28
C VAL A 167 18.46 27.32 6.50
N ALA A 168 18.74 28.54 6.01
CA ALA A 168 19.98 28.88 5.32
C ALA A 168 21.23 28.72 6.20
N ALA A 169 21.12 28.94 7.51
CA ALA A 169 22.22 28.77 8.46
C ALA A 169 22.54 27.30 8.83
N LEU A 170 21.71 26.33 8.43
CA LEU A 170 21.93 24.91 8.76
C LEU A 170 23.12 24.33 7.99
N LYS A 171 24.19 23.98 8.70
CA LYS A 171 25.40 23.36 8.12
C LYS A 171 25.21 21.89 7.70
N GLN A 172 24.18 21.22 8.21
CA GLN A 172 23.90 19.80 7.96
C GLN A 172 22.38 19.56 7.93
N ASN A 173 21.96 18.52 7.22
CA ASN A 173 20.55 18.04 7.16
C ASN A 173 19.54 19.11 6.68
N GLN A 174 19.98 20.16 5.97
CA GLN A 174 19.10 21.26 5.54
C GLN A 174 17.87 20.76 4.78
N ASP A 175 18.05 19.79 3.88
CA ASP A 175 16.95 19.25 3.08
C ASP A 175 16.02 18.31 3.86
N GLU A 176 16.51 17.62 4.90
CA GLU A 176 15.64 16.91 5.85
C GLU A 176 14.77 17.90 6.64
N VAL A 177 15.32 19.06 7.04
CA VAL A 177 14.56 20.11 7.73
C VAL A 177 13.58 20.82 6.81
N LYS A 178 13.91 21.07 5.52
CA LYS A 178 12.94 21.59 4.53
C LYS A 178 11.72 20.65 4.41
N VAL A 179 11.96 19.35 4.24
CA VAL A 179 10.90 18.33 4.21
C VAL A 179 10.10 18.36 5.51
N TRP A 180 10.75 18.40 6.68
CA TRP A 180 10.04 18.48 7.97
C TRP A 180 9.13 19.71 8.07
N LEU A 181 9.60 20.88 7.62
CA LEU A 181 8.81 22.12 7.59
C LEU A 181 7.62 22.02 6.64
N ASP A 182 7.77 21.36 5.49
CA ASP A 182 6.66 21.10 4.56
C ASP A 182 5.62 20.16 5.21
N GLU A 183 6.05 19.01 5.74
CA GLU A 183 5.17 17.98 6.35
C GLU A 183 4.44 18.44 7.63
N VAL A 184 4.95 19.47 8.31
CA VAL A 184 4.28 20.14 9.45
C VAL A 184 3.08 20.97 8.99
N ASN A 185 3.10 21.47 7.75
CA ASN A 185 1.98 22.22 7.18
C ASN A 185 0.95 21.29 6.53
N GLU A 186 1.37 20.12 6.07
CA GLU A 186 0.50 19.13 5.42
C GLU A 186 -0.68 18.65 6.27
N GLN A 187 -1.71 18.15 5.59
CA GLN A 187 -2.93 17.63 6.24
C GLN A 187 -2.63 16.51 7.24
N PRO A 188 -3.40 16.39 8.36
CA PRO A 188 -3.28 15.26 9.27
C PRO A 188 -3.43 13.91 8.55
N PRO A 189 -2.83 12.82 9.07
CA PRO A 189 -3.19 11.47 8.62
C PRO A 189 -4.69 11.23 8.85
N ILE A 190 -5.28 10.30 8.10
CA ILE A 190 -6.73 10.02 8.12
C ILE A 190 -7.22 9.64 9.54
N TRP A 191 -6.33 9.06 10.35
CA TRP A 191 -6.55 8.78 11.76
C TRP A 191 -5.40 9.36 12.59
N GLY A 192 -5.73 10.16 13.62
CA GLY A 192 -4.75 10.72 14.54
C GLY A 192 -4.96 12.20 14.85
N TRP A 193 -4.09 12.74 15.72
CA TRP A 193 -3.95 14.18 15.94
C TRP A 193 -2.71 14.68 15.21
N GLN A 194 -2.67 15.97 14.87
CA GLN A 194 -1.45 16.59 14.33
C GLN A 194 -0.31 16.47 15.36
N PRO A 195 0.84 15.89 15.00
CA PRO A 195 1.94 15.67 15.93
C PRO A 195 2.59 16.97 16.39
N ARG A 196 2.96 17.02 17.68
CA ARG A 196 3.85 18.08 18.20
C ARG A 196 5.29 17.71 17.94
N TRP A 197 5.90 18.35 16.94
CA TRP A 197 7.30 18.15 16.61
C TRP A 197 8.22 18.96 17.52
N GLU A 198 8.35 18.54 18.78
CA GLU A 198 9.10 19.28 19.82
C GLU A 198 10.59 19.50 19.48
N ASN A 199 11.17 18.64 18.63
CA ASN A 199 12.54 18.79 18.16
C ASN A 199 12.70 19.72 16.95
N LEU A 200 11.63 20.12 16.24
CA LEU A 200 11.74 21.02 15.08
C LEU A 200 12.31 22.40 15.45
N PRO A 201 11.90 23.07 16.55
CA PRO A 201 12.56 24.29 17.02
C PRO A 201 14.06 24.09 17.32
N ARG A 202 14.46 22.91 17.80
CA ARG A 202 15.88 22.57 18.06
C ARG A 202 16.65 22.36 16.75
N ALA A 203 16.04 21.72 15.75
CA ALA A 203 16.60 21.58 14.41
C ALA A 203 16.84 22.95 13.76
N LEU A 204 15.85 23.86 13.84
CA LEU A 204 15.97 25.25 13.39
C LEU A 204 16.99 26.06 14.18
N GLY A 205 17.30 25.66 15.42
CA GLY A 205 18.39 26.19 16.23
C GLY A 205 19.78 25.60 15.91
N GLY A 206 19.88 24.71 14.91
CA GLY A 206 21.14 24.10 14.47
C GLY A 206 21.57 22.84 15.24
N MET A 207 20.72 22.26 16.09
CA MET A 207 21.02 21.00 16.76
C MET A 207 21.12 19.85 15.73
N PRO A 208 22.19 19.02 15.73
CA PRO A 208 22.33 17.91 14.80
C PRO A 208 21.23 16.85 14.98
N LEU A 209 20.59 16.42 13.89
CA LEU A 209 19.49 15.43 13.95
C LEU A 209 19.90 14.08 14.54
N ALA A 210 21.18 13.70 14.41
CA ALA A 210 21.72 12.47 14.98
C ALA A 210 21.88 12.51 16.51
N GLU A 211 21.87 13.70 17.13
CA GLU A 211 21.99 13.87 18.58
C GLU A 211 20.62 13.93 19.29
N MET A 212 19.53 14.07 18.53
CA MET A 212 18.18 14.21 19.07
C MET A 212 17.66 12.93 19.74
N ARG A 213 16.62 13.09 20.57
CA ARG A 213 15.88 12.04 21.29
C ARG A 213 14.38 12.37 21.26
N GLY A 214 13.53 11.37 21.44
CA GLY A 214 12.10 11.47 21.14
C GLY A 214 11.82 11.49 19.63
N PHE A 215 10.79 12.20 19.19
CA PHE A 215 10.39 12.24 17.78
C PHE A 215 11.28 13.12 16.90
N VAL A 216 11.70 12.56 15.77
CA VAL A 216 12.48 13.25 14.73
C VAL A 216 11.93 12.83 13.38
N LEU A 217 11.53 13.80 12.54
CA LEU A 217 11.25 13.50 11.14
C LEU A 217 12.59 13.37 10.41
N ARG A 218 12.78 12.27 9.70
CA ARG A 218 13.92 12.03 8.81
C ARG A 218 13.40 11.88 7.38
N SER A 219 14.28 12.02 6.39
CA SER A 219 13.94 11.67 5.01
C SER A 219 15.10 11.08 4.23
N TYR A 220 14.75 10.27 3.23
CA TYR A 220 15.70 9.59 2.33
C TYR A 220 15.34 9.89 0.88
N GLU A 221 16.32 9.85 -0.03
CA GLU A 221 16.05 9.99 -1.47
C GLU A 221 15.36 8.74 -2.00
N ASN A 222 14.10 8.85 -2.46
CA ASN A 222 13.40 7.75 -3.09
C ASN A 222 13.67 7.77 -4.60
N PRO A 223 14.40 6.78 -5.16
CA PRO A 223 14.77 6.78 -6.58
C PRO A 223 13.60 6.47 -7.53
N GLN A 224 12.47 5.96 -7.03
CA GLN A 224 11.27 5.75 -7.84
C GLN A 224 10.47 7.03 -8.07
N LEU A 225 10.60 7.99 -7.14
CA LEU A 225 9.84 9.25 -7.13
C LEU A 225 10.71 10.49 -7.35
N GLU A 226 12.04 10.32 -7.36
CA GLU A 226 13.05 11.37 -7.51
C GLU A 226 12.83 12.54 -6.52
N ARG A 227 12.31 12.21 -5.34
CA ARG A 227 12.05 13.13 -4.23
C ARG A 227 12.40 12.50 -2.90
N ARG A 228 12.61 13.34 -1.90
CA ARG A 228 12.75 12.91 -0.51
C ARG A 228 11.43 12.37 0.01
N GLN A 229 11.46 11.15 0.55
CA GLN A 229 10.34 10.56 1.29
C GLN A 229 10.56 10.72 2.79
N PRO A 230 9.59 11.30 3.53
CA PRO A 230 9.65 11.43 4.98
C PRO A 230 9.36 10.09 5.69
N TYR A 231 9.96 9.93 6.85
CA TYR A 231 9.58 8.90 7.81
C TYR A 231 9.81 9.41 9.25
N THR A 232 9.04 8.90 10.21
CA THR A 232 9.20 9.30 11.62
C THR A 232 10.13 8.34 12.33
N MET A 233 11.12 8.89 13.04
CA MET A 233 11.87 8.17 14.07
C MET A 233 11.33 8.53 15.46
N TYR A 234 11.22 7.53 16.33
CA TYR A 234 11.32 7.73 17.78
C TYR A 234 12.66 7.16 18.26
N ILE A 235 13.41 7.97 19.00
CA ILE A 235 14.74 7.63 19.51
C ILE A 235 14.69 7.72 21.05
N PRO A 236 14.54 6.59 21.77
CA PRO A 236 14.40 6.61 23.22
C PRO A 236 15.60 7.27 23.91
N HIS A 237 15.32 8.08 24.93
CA HIS A 237 16.31 8.84 25.69
C HIS A 237 17.36 7.94 26.35
N ALA A 238 16.99 6.72 26.73
CA ALA A 238 17.87 5.74 27.36
C ALA A 238 18.95 5.13 26.43
N LEU A 239 18.91 5.36 25.10
CA LEU A 239 19.84 4.71 24.17
C LEU A 239 21.19 5.44 24.03
N ASP A 240 22.28 4.68 24.20
CA ASP A 240 23.61 5.04 23.71
C ASP A 240 23.75 4.70 22.22
N LEU A 241 23.53 5.70 21.36
CA LEU A 241 23.60 5.58 19.90
C LEU A 241 25.01 5.24 19.37
N LYS A 242 26.04 5.20 20.22
CA LYS A 242 27.37 4.70 19.84
C LYS A 242 27.39 3.16 19.73
N GLN A 243 26.54 2.46 20.48
CA GLN A 243 26.44 0.99 20.45
C GLN A 243 25.46 0.51 19.37
N PRO A 244 25.60 -0.73 18.86
CA PRO A 244 24.63 -1.32 17.94
C PRO A 244 23.23 -1.48 18.57
N GLN A 245 22.29 -0.66 18.11
CA GLN A 245 20.93 -0.61 18.61
C GLN A 245 19.97 -1.49 17.80
N PRO A 246 19.03 -2.18 18.45
CA PRO A 246 17.91 -2.83 17.76
C PRO A 246 17.02 -1.79 17.07
N LEU A 247 16.37 -2.18 15.98
CA LEU A 247 15.46 -1.36 15.19
C LEU A 247 14.09 -2.04 15.05
N LEU A 248 13.01 -1.32 15.34
CA LEU A 248 11.64 -1.70 15.04
C LEU A 248 11.09 -0.85 13.91
N VAL A 249 10.64 -1.50 12.85
CA VAL A 249 9.89 -0.88 11.76
C VAL A 249 8.40 -1.00 12.05
N VAL A 250 7.70 0.13 12.11
CA VAL A 250 6.25 0.22 12.36
C VAL A 250 5.51 0.50 11.06
N LEU A 251 4.51 -0.33 10.77
CA LEU A 251 3.65 -0.27 9.59
C LEU A 251 2.23 0.18 10.00
N HIS A 252 1.71 1.21 9.34
CA HIS A 252 0.40 1.80 9.68
C HIS A 252 -0.79 0.99 9.13
N GLY A 253 -1.98 1.22 9.69
CA GLY A 253 -3.25 0.75 9.13
C GLY A 253 -3.65 1.50 7.84
N SER A 254 -4.75 1.09 7.20
CA SER A 254 -5.18 1.69 5.93
C SER A 254 -5.50 3.18 6.07
N GLY A 255 -4.89 4.00 5.21
CA GLY A 255 -5.03 5.46 5.20
C GLY A 255 -4.10 6.18 6.17
N GLY A 256 -3.30 5.45 6.93
CA GLY A 256 -2.23 6.02 7.74
C GLY A 256 -1.08 6.57 6.90
N ASP A 257 -0.05 7.05 7.57
CA ASP A 257 1.27 7.34 7.02
C ASP A 257 2.32 7.28 8.15
N TYR A 258 3.52 7.76 7.86
CA TYR A 258 4.66 7.78 8.78
C TYR A 258 4.41 8.55 10.09
N ARG A 259 3.33 9.31 10.23
CA ARG A 259 3.00 10.11 11.43
C ARG A 259 2.15 9.34 12.45
N ASN A 260 1.64 8.15 12.10
CA ASN A 260 0.71 7.41 12.95
C ASN A 260 1.32 6.97 14.30
N ILE A 261 2.61 6.64 14.33
CA ILE A 261 3.35 6.33 15.57
C ILE A 261 3.24 7.43 16.65
N ILE A 262 3.01 8.70 16.27
CA ILE A 262 2.85 9.81 17.23
C ILE A 262 1.44 9.81 17.83
N SER A 263 0.45 9.31 17.09
CA SER A 263 -0.91 9.10 17.63
C SER A 263 -0.96 7.90 18.58
N ASP A 264 -0.12 6.89 18.36
CA ASP A 264 0.04 5.76 19.27
C ASP A 264 0.72 6.19 20.59
N GLU A 265 1.72 7.07 20.57
CA GLU A 265 2.23 7.72 21.80
C GLU A 265 1.15 8.51 22.53
N ALA A 266 0.35 9.30 21.80
CA ALA A 266 -0.75 10.07 22.37
C ALA A 266 -1.86 9.19 22.97
N ALA A 267 -1.99 7.93 22.50
CA ALA A 267 -2.83 6.89 23.12
C ALA A 267 -2.18 6.24 24.36
N GLY A 268 -0.97 6.68 24.75
CA GLY A 268 -0.25 6.30 25.97
C GLY A 268 0.88 5.29 25.77
N GLN A 269 1.23 4.90 24.53
CA GLN A 269 2.20 3.83 24.28
C GLN A 269 3.60 4.18 24.82
N ARG A 270 4.18 3.27 25.62
CA ARG A 270 5.32 3.59 26.50
C ARG A 270 6.69 3.36 25.86
N TYR A 271 7.06 4.12 24.84
CA TYR A 271 8.25 3.84 24.01
C TYR A 271 9.61 3.77 24.75
N GLU A 272 9.79 4.49 25.87
CA GLU A 272 10.97 4.34 26.72
C GLU A 272 11.08 2.97 27.42
N LYS A 273 9.98 2.22 27.54
CA LYS A 273 10.00 0.86 28.10
C LYS A 273 10.43 -0.13 27.03
N PHE A 274 11.49 -0.88 27.33
CA PHE A 274 12.22 -1.78 26.41
C PHE A 274 12.70 -1.02 25.15
N PRO A 275 13.68 -0.11 25.32
CA PRO A 275 14.03 0.86 24.31
C PRO A 275 14.76 0.23 23.12
N MET A 276 14.39 0.69 21.93
CA MET A 276 14.99 0.37 20.63
C MET A 276 14.73 1.56 19.70
N LEU A 277 15.49 1.67 18.61
CA LEU A 277 15.15 2.63 17.55
C LEU A 277 13.79 2.25 16.96
N ILE A 278 12.89 3.20 16.76
CA ILE A 278 11.58 2.93 16.14
C ILE A 278 11.42 3.82 14.91
N ALA A 279 11.14 3.23 13.75
CA ALA A 279 10.94 3.91 12.48
C ALA A 279 9.56 3.59 11.91
N ASN A 280 8.74 4.59 11.61
CA ASN A 280 7.43 4.41 10.98
C ASN A 280 7.51 4.89 9.52
N ALA A 281 7.36 3.95 8.59
CA ALA A 281 7.42 4.21 7.14
C ALA A 281 6.13 4.88 6.62
N GLY A 282 6.24 5.59 5.49
CA GLY A 282 5.11 6.31 4.88
C GLY A 282 4.27 5.44 3.96
N ALA A 283 4.92 4.47 3.30
CA ALA A 283 4.37 3.30 2.61
C ALA A 283 3.12 3.52 1.75
N PHE A 284 2.92 4.73 1.23
CA PHE A 284 1.85 5.10 0.31
C PHE A 284 0.43 4.75 0.82
N ARG A 285 0.16 5.01 2.11
CA ARG A 285 -1.18 5.10 2.75
C ARG A 285 -2.11 3.88 2.67
N HIS A 286 -2.60 3.56 1.47
CA HIS A 286 -3.59 2.52 1.17
C HIS A 286 -2.98 1.36 0.36
N GLN A 287 -1.73 1.49 -0.11
CA GLN A 287 -1.01 0.40 -0.74
C GLN A 287 -0.74 -0.73 0.28
N GLU A 288 -1.01 -1.97 -0.13
CA GLU A 288 -0.42 -3.15 0.51
C GLU A 288 1.10 -3.04 0.50
N PHE A 289 1.78 -3.65 1.48
CA PHE A 289 3.23 -3.57 1.67
C PHE A 289 4.02 -4.43 0.67
N ARG A 290 3.75 -4.20 -0.62
CA ARG A 290 4.35 -4.78 -1.83
C ARG A 290 4.88 -3.64 -2.71
N HIS A 291 5.62 -3.97 -3.77
CA HIS A 291 6.06 -3.04 -4.81
C HIS A 291 6.65 -1.72 -4.24
N MET A 292 6.02 -0.57 -4.48
CA MET A 292 6.48 0.73 -3.97
C MET A 292 6.46 0.82 -2.44
N ALA A 293 5.40 0.37 -1.77
CA ALA A 293 5.30 0.43 -0.30
C ALA A 293 6.34 -0.46 0.39
N LEU A 294 6.64 -1.63 -0.19
CA LEU A 294 7.75 -2.49 0.24
C LEU A 294 9.10 -1.80 0.07
N ASN A 295 9.31 -1.12 -1.06
CA ASN A 295 10.53 -0.37 -1.34
C ASN A 295 10.69 0.86 -0.43
N ASP A 296 9.59 1.52 -0.02
CA ASP A 296 9.63 2.58 0.98
C ASP A 296 10.17 2.05 2.32
N VAL A 297 9.62 0.92 2.79
CA VAL A 297 10.12 0.27 4.01
C VAL A 297 11.60 -0.13 3.89
N ARG A 298 12.04 -0.69 2.75
CA ARG A 298 13.46 -0.98 2.51
C ARG A 298 14.32 0.29 2.50
N GLY A 299 13.84 1.36 1.87
CA GLY A 299 14.50 2.66 1.83
C GLY A 299 14.70 3.26 3.22
N VAL A 300 13.65 3.21 4.05
CA VAL A 300 13.70 3.60 5.47
C VAL A 300 14.71 2.75 6.25
N ILE A 301 14.69 1.42 6.13
CA ILE A 301 15.64 0.54 6.83
C ILE A 301 17.09 0.89 6.45
N GLU A 302 17.40 1.01 5.16
CA GLU A 302 18.75 1.33 4.70
C GLU A 302 19.18 2.76 5.05
N ASP A 303 18.27 3.73 5.10
CA ASP A 303 18.56 5.09 5.54
C ASP A 303 18.80 5.18 7.05
N VAL A 304 18.01 4.48 7.87
CA VAL A 304 18.25 4.35 9.32
C VAL A 304 19.60 3.66 9.59
N LYS A 305 19.94 2.59 8.85
CA LYS A 305 21.26 1.93 8.96
C LYS A 305 22.45 2.83 8.57
N ARG A 306 22.26 3.80 7.66
CA ARG A 306 23.30 4.81 7.36
C ARG A 306 23.41 5.90 8.42
N LYS A 307 22.31 6.23 9.10
CA LYS A 307 22.19 7.37 10.02
C LYS A 307 22.44 7.02 11.49
N TYR A 308 22.30 5.75 11.87
CA TYR A 308 22.45 5.26 13.24
C TYR A 308 23.17 3.90 13.26
N ASN A 309 23.84 3.57 14.36
CA ASN A 309 24.47 2.26 14.55
C ASN A 309 23.39 1.19 14.81
N VAL A 310 22.86 0.58 13.74
CA VAL A 310 21.83 -0.47 13.82
C VAL A 310 22.47 -1.86 13.90
N ASP A 311 22.05 -2.66 14.88
CA ASP A 311 22.35 -4.09 14.91
C ASP A 311 21.52 -4.82 13.85
N ALA A 312 22.14 -5.17 12.73
CA ALA A 312 21.51 -5.89 11.63
C ALA A 312 20.96 -7.29 12.03
N SER A 313 21.38 -7.85 13.17
CA SER A 313 20.80 -9.09 13.71
C SER A 313 19.53 -8.86 14.55
N ARG A 314 19.13 -7.61 14.79
CA ARG A 314 17.98 -7.20 15.61
C ARG A 314 17.15 -6.09 14.94
N ILE A 315 16.81 -6.30 13.67
CA ILE A 315 15.79 -5.54 12.96
C ILE A 315 14.46 -6.31 13.09
N TYR A 316 13.40 -5.62 13.46
CA TYR A 316 12.07 -6.16 13.72
C TYR A 316 11.00 -5.41 12.92
N VAL A 317 9.83 -6.02 12.74
CA VAL A 317 8.69 -5.40 12.07
C VAL A 317 7.40 -5.58 12.88
N GLN A 318 6.58 -4.54 12.98
CA GLN A 318 5.28 -4.57 13.63
C GLN A 318 4.29 -3.71 12.86
N GLY A 319 3.01 -4.04 12.89
CA GLY A 319 1.97 -3.18 12.35
C GLY A 319 0.57 -3.68 12.63
N ILE A 320 -0.41 -2.81 12.39
CA ILE A 320 -1.83 -3.05 12.64
C ILE A 320 -2.65 -3.03 11.35
N SER A 321 -3.66 -3.89 11.21
CA SER A 321 -4.58 -3.89 10.06
C SER A 321 -3.83 -4.15 8.74
N LEU A 322 -3.82 -3.18 7.81
CA LEU A 322 -2.95 -3.16 6.62
C LEU A 322 -1.47 -3.44 6.98
N GLY A 323 -0.97 -2.79 8.04
CA GLY A 323 0.37 -3.05 8.58
C GLY A 323 0.51 -4.39 9.30
N GLY A 324 -0.58 -4.98 9.78
CA GLY A 324 -0.62 -6.33 10.35
C GLY A 324 -0.37 -7.38 9.27
N ARG A 325 -1.09 -7.27 8.16
CA ARG A 325 -0.83 -8.08 6.95
C ARG A 325 0.55 -7.79 6.38
N GLY A 326 0.91 -6.51 6.25
CA GLY A 326 2.24 -6.08 5.80
C GLY A 326 3.38 -6.65 6.63
N THR A 327 3.18 -6.83 7.93
CA THR A 327 4.18 -7.46 8.82
C THR A 327 4.44 -8.91 8.43
N LEU A 328 3.39 -9.68 8.09
CA LEU A 328 3.54 -11.06 7.59
C LEU A 328 4.13 -11.08 6.18
N GLU A 329 3.71 -10.18 5.30
CA GLU A 329 4.22 -10.07 3.93
C GLU A 329 5.72 -9.76 3.92
N LEU A 330 6.16 -8.71 4.62
CA LEU A 330 7.56 -8.33 4.68
C LEU A 330 8.41 -9.40 5.37
N ALA A 331 7.93 -10.03 6.45
CA ALA A 331 8.67 -11.11 7.10
C ALA A 331 8.80 -12.37 6.20
N ALA A 332 7.83 -12.65 5.33
CA ALA A 332 7.83 -13.81 4.44
C ALA A 332 8.53 -13.56 3.10
N LEU A 333 8.54 -12.32 2.60
CA LEU A 333 9.15 -11.91 1.33
C LEU A 333 10.58 -11.38 1.49
N LEU A 334 10.90 -10.82 2.66
CA LEU A 334 12.24 -10.34 3.04
C LEU A 334 12.77 -11.10 4.28
N PRO A 335 12.82 -12.45 4.25
CA PRO A 335 13.15 -13.24 5.43
C PRO A 335 14.49 -12.83 6.05
N ASP A 336 15.48 -12.47 5.23
CA ASP A 336 16.84 -12.08 5.64
C ASP A 336 16.97 -10.64 6.18
N THR A 337 15.85 -9.93 6.32
CA THR A 337 15.82 -8.60 6.95
C THR A 337 15.39 -8.65 8.42
N PHE A 338 14.45 -9.52 8.80
CA PHE A 338 13.77 -9.44 10.09
C PHE A 338 14.12 -10.59 11.03
N ALA A 339 14.54 -10.25 12.25
CA ALA A 339 14.84 -11.17 13.33
C ALA A 339 13.58 -11.75 13.99
N ALA A 340 12.48 -11.00 13.98
CA ALA A 340 11.12 -11.41 14.39
C ALA A 340 10.11 -10.35 13.91
N GLY A 341 8.82 -10.70 13.86
CA GLY A 341 7.73 -9.77 13.55
C GLY A 341 6.53 -9.89 14.50
N SER A 342 5.75 -8.82 14.65
CA SER A 342 4.51 -8.82 15.46
C SER A 342 3.33 -8.23 14.67
N SER A 343 2.42 -9.09 14.24
CA SER A 343 1.30 -8.79 13.33
C SER A 343 0.02 -8.56 14.14
N HIS A 344 -0.52 -7.34 14.11
CA HIS A 344 -1.67 -6.93 14.93
C HIS A 344 -2.92 -6.75 14.05
N GLY A 345 -4.07 -7.29 14.47
CA GLY A 345 -5.35 -7.12 13.76
C GLY A 345 -5.24 -7.50 12.27
N THR A 346 -4.63 -8.65 11.98
CA THR A 346 -4.29 -9.02 10.60
C THR A 346 -5.44 -9.71 9.88
N TYR A 347 -5.64 -9.33 8.63
CA TYR A 347 -6.31 -10.13 7.61
C TYR A 347 -5.26 -10.89 6.77
N GLY A 348 -5.67 -11.50 5.66
CA GLY A 348 -4.80 -12.33 4.81
C GLY A 348 -5.46 -13.63 4.34
N LEU A 349 -6.67 -13.90 4.85
CA LEU A 349 -7.67 -14.73 4.21
C LEU A 349 -8.59 -13.80 3.40
N ASN A 350 -8.99 -14.19 2.19
CA ASN A 350 -10.08 -13.49 1.47
C ASN A 350 -11.40 -13.65 2.27
N ASP A 351 -12.35 -12.73 2.13
CA ASP A 351 -13.62 -12.80 2.90
C ASP A 351 -14.43 -14.10 2.63
N ASP A 352 -14.21 -14.75 1.48
CA ASP A 352 -14.81 -16.04 1.12
C ASP A 352 -14.06 -17.26 1.71
N ALA A 353 -12.93 -17.09 2.40
CA ALA A 353 -11.97 -18.15 2.71
C ALA A 353 -12.39 -19.14 3.83
N VAL A 354 -13.66 -19.14 4.22
CA VAL A 354 -14.29 -20.32 4.85
C VAL A 354 -14.60 -21.40 3.80
N ASP A 355 -14.46 -21.08 2.49
CA ASP A 355 -14.66 -22.01 1.39
C ASP A 355 -13.38 -22.80 1.04
N PRO A 356 -13.27 -24.09 1.42
CA PRO A 356 -12.18 -24.96 0.95
C PRO A 356 -12.27 -25.27 -0.55
N PHE A 357 -13.37 -24.92 -1.23
CA PHE A 357 -13.59 -25.13 -2.66
C PHE A 357 -13.03 -23.98 -3.52
N GLN A 358 -12.57 -22.85 -2.95
CA GLN A 358 -11.95 -21.75 -3.72
C GLN A 358 -10.63 -22.15 -4.43
N LEU A 359 -10.00 -23.26 -4.01
CA LEU A 359 -8.84 -23.88 -4.68
C LEU A 359 -9.22 -24.89 -5.78
N LEU A 360 -10.50 -25.14 -6.03
CA LEU A 360 -10.99 -26.18 -6.95
C LEU A 360 -11.36 -25.66 -8.34
N THR A 361 -10.87 -24.48 -8.74
CA THR A 361 -10.88 -24.12 -10.16
C THR A 361 -9.95 -25.04 -10.95
N THR A 362 -10.42 -25.50 -12.12
CA THR A 362 -9.61 -26.27 -13.06
C THR A 362 -8.71 -25.38 -13.93
N ASP A 363 -8.86 -24.06 -13.86
CA ASP A 363 -7.98 -23.10 -14.52
C ASP A 363 -6.73 -22.85 -13.66
N ALA A 364 -5.60 -23.39 -14.13
CA ALA A 364 -4.32 -23.29 -13.45
C ALA A 364 -3.82 -21.84 -13.27
N VAL A 365 -4.17 -20.92 -14.17
CA VAL A 365 -3.79 -19.51 -13.99
C VAL A 365 -4.67 -18.87 -12.93
N ALA A 366 -5.99 -19.09 -12.97
CA ALA A 366 -6.92 -18.58 -11.95
C ALA A 366 -6.51 -19.04 -10.53
N ALA A 367 -6.20 -20.33 -10.36
CA ALA A 367 -5.68 -20.87 -9.12
C ALA A 367 -4.37 -20.18 -8.68
N HIS A 368 -3.43 -19.98 -9.60
CA HIS A 368 -2.13 -19.36 -9.28
C HIS A 368 -2.20 -17.85 -9.03
N LEU A 369 -3.16 -17.14 -9.62
CA LEU A 369 -3.44 -15.74 -9.27
C LEU A 369 -3.94 -15.62 -7.83
N SER A 370 -4.86 -16.49 -7.42
CA SER A 370 -5.29 -16.60 -6.02
C SER A 370 -4.10 -16.88 -5.10
N LEU A 371 -3.21 -17.81 -5.47
CA LEU A 371 -1.99 -18.12 -4.71
C LEU A 371 -0.97 -16.98 -4.67
N ARG A 372 -0.96 -16.05 -5.65
CA ARG A 372 -0.13 -14.82 -5.64
C ARG A 372 -0.65 -13.77 -4.66
N ALA A 373 -1.96 -13.71 -4.42
CA ALA A 373 -2.57 -12.80 -3.46
C ALA A 373 -2.56 -13.37 -2.02
N ASP A 374 -2.78 -14.67 -1.87
CA ASP A 374 -2.99 -15.38 -0.60
C ASP A 374 -1.73 -15.51 0.27
N MET A 375 -1.83 -15.11 1.54
CA MET A 375 -0.76 -15.21 2.52
C MET A 375 -0.37 -16.63 2.89
N ARG A 376 -1.31 -17.58 2.82
CA ARG A 376 -1.09 -19.01 3.12
C ARG A 376 -0.01 -19.61 2.21
N THR A 377 0.16 -19.08 0.99
CA THR A 377 1.22 -19.48 0.06
C THR A 377 2.61 -19.30 0.65
N PHE A 378 2.85 -18.21 1.38
CA PHE A 378 4.19 -17.78 1.80
C PHE A 378 4.55 -18.13 3.25
N LEU A 379 3.61 -18.64 4.06
CA LEU A 379 3.87 -19.02 5.47
C LEU A 379 5.09 -19.95 5.65
N PRO A 380 5.42 -20.89 4.74
CA PRO A 380 6.66 -21.67 4.85
C PRO A 380 7.95 -20.85 4.92
N ASN A 381 7.98 -19.63 4.37
CA ASN A 381 9.14 -18.73 4.45
C ASN A 381 9.42 -18.26 5.89
N LEU A 382 8.37 -18.20 6.73
CA LEU A 382 8.43 -17.76 8.13
C LEU A 382 9.01 -18.82 9.09
N ARG A 383 9.43 -20.00 8.58
CA ARG A 383 10.02 -21.06 9.41
C ARG A 383 11.12 -20.56 10.35
N ASN A 384 11.97 -19.66 9.86
CA ASN A 384 13.14 -19.15 10.58
C ASN A 384 12.98 -17.67 10.99
N THR A 385 11.74 -17.17 11.07
CA THR A 385 11.40 -15.80 11.49
C THR A 385 10.26 -15.88 12.49
N PRO A 386 10.54 -15.82 13.81
CA PRO A 386 9.52 -15.87 14.86
C PRO A 386 8.45 -14.78 14.69
N MET A 387 7.18 -15.16 14.84
CA MET A 387 6.04 -14.26 14.73
C MET A 387 5.24 -14.16 16.03
N GLU A 388 4.81 -12.96 16.38
CA GLU A 388 3.75 -12.72 17.35
C GLU A 388 2.48 -12.31 16.60
N MET A 389 1.32 -12.84 17.01
CA MET A 389 0.02 -12.60 16.38
C MET A 389 -0.92 -12.01 17.42
N VAL A 390 -1.29 -10.74 17.26
CA VAL A 390 -2.04 -9.96 18.26
C VAL A 390 -3.41 -9.58 17.72
N PHE A 391 -4.47 -9.76 18.51
CA PHE A 391 -5.83 -9.51 18.05
C PHE A 391 -6.78 -9.14 19.20
N GLY A 392 -7.82 -8.38 18.89
CA GLY A 392 -8.94 -8.14 19.80
C GLY A 392 -10.01 -9.21 19.66
N TRP A 393 -10.45 -9.84 20.74
CA TRP A 393 -11.53 -10.85 20.72
C TRP A 393 -12.88 -10.30 20.25
N LYS A 394 -13.05 -8.98 20.23
CA LYS A 394 -14.24 -8.27 19.72
C LYS A 394 -13.94 -7.52 18.40
N ASP A 395 -12.86 -7.87 17.71
CA ASP A 395 -12.52 -7.29 16.42
C ASP A 395 -13.50 -7.79 15.35
N ASP A 396 -14.34 -6.87 14.87
CA ASP A 396 -15.33 -7.06 13.81
C ASP A 396 -14.85 -6.54 12.44
N THR A 397 -13.65 -5.94 12.40
CA THR A 397 -13.01 -5.40 11.19
C THR A 397 -12.04 -6.41 10.60
N THR A 398 -11.24 -7.06 11.44
CA THR A 398 -10.38 -8.20 11.08
C THR A 398 -10.57 -9.33 12.10
N PRO A 399 -11.59 -10.19 11.91
CA PRO A 399 -11.94 -11.20 12.90
C PRO A 399 -10.79 -12.14 13.28
N PRO A 400 -10.56 -12.43 14.59
CA PRO A 400 -9.41 -13.21 15.07
C PRO A 400 -9.19 -14.57 14.42
N GLY A 401 -10.22 -15.19 13.85
CA GLY A 401 -10.11 -16.46 13.12
C GLY A 401 -9.06 -16.41 12.00
N GLY A 402 -8.90 -15.26 11.32
CA GLY A 402 -7.85 -15.05 10.33
C GLY A 402 -6.44 -15.18 10.91
N ALA A 403 -6.17 -14.44 11.99
CA ALA A 403 -4.90 -14.50 12.70
C ALA A 403 -4.59 -15.90 13.25
N LEU A 404 -5.60 -16.59 13.81
CA LEU A 404 -5.46 -17.94 14.36
C LEU A 404 -5.15 -18.98 13.27
N LEU A 405 -5.80 -18.91 12.10
CA LEU A 405 -5.50 -19.83 10.99
C LEU A 405 -4.10 -19.59 10.40
N LEU A 406 -3.68 -18.33 10.27
CA LEU A 406 -2.33 -17.98 9.82
C LEU A 406 -1.28 -18.48 10.83
N ALA A 407 -1.53 -18.35 12.13
CA ALA A 407 -0.67 -18.91 13.17
C ALA A 407 -0.58 -20.45 13.10
N ALA A 408 -1.70 -21.14 12.90
CA ALA A 408 -1.72 -22.59 12.68
C ALA A 408 -0.86 -22.99 11.47
N GLY A 409 -0.97 -22.27 10.35
CA GLY A 409 -0.16 -22.53 9.14
C GLY A 409 1.35 -22.25 9.33
N ILE A 410 1.73 -21.23 10.11
CA ILE A 410 3.15 -21.00 10.49
C ILE A 410 3.66 -22.18 11.33
N ARG A 411 2.86 -22.65 12.28
CA ARG A 411 3.21 -23.80 13.15
C ARG A 411 3.33 -25.10 12.36
N GLU A 412 2.45 -25.34 11.39
CA GLU A 412 2.50 -26.49 10.46
C GLU A 412 3.74 -26.43 9.54
N ALA A 413 4.12 -25.24 9.07
CA ALA A 413 5.40 -25.04 8.39
C ALA A 413 6.62 -25.34 9.28
N GLY A 414 6.42 -25.42 10.60
CA GLY A 414 7.44 -25.61 11.62
C GLY A 414 8.17 -24.31 11.98
N GLY A 415 7.49 -23.17 11.85
CA GLY A 415 7.93 -21.88 12.35
C GLY A 415 7.51 -21.64 13.81
N THR A 416 8.11 -20.63 14.42
CA THR A 416 7.78 -20.20 15.80
C THR A 416 6.71 -19.11 15.75
N VAL A 417 5.59 -19.33 16.44
CA VAL A 417 4.51 -18.34 16.54
C VAL A 417 3.87 -18.32 17.93
N VAL A 418 3.52 -17.12 18.40
CA VAL A 418 2.83 -16.86 19.66
C VAL A 418 1.59 -16.02 19.42
N GLU A 419 0.42 -16.53 19.80
CA GLU A 419 -0.87 -15.85 19.71
C GLU A 419 -1.18 -15.08 21.02
N ARG A 420 -1.64 -13.82 20.92
CA ARG A 420 -2.08 -13.00 22.06
C ARG A 420 -3.41 -12.30 21.77
N GLY A 421 -4.50 -12.82 22.34
CA GLY A 421 -5.84 -12.24 22.24
C GLY A 421 -6.20 -11.37 23.45
N PHE A 422 -6.70 -10.16 23.19
CA PHE A 422 -7.09 -9.17 24.21
C PHE A 422 -8.59 -8.83 24.16
N ASN A 423 -9.18 -8.31 25.24
CA ASN A 423 -10.63 -8.04 25.35
C ASN A 423 -11.10 -6.76 24.63
N THR A 424 -10.40 -6.36 23.56
CA THR A 424 -10.62 -5.14 22.76
C THR A 424 -11.23 -5.47 21.39
N THR A 425 -11.58 -4.43 20.63
CA THR A 425 -11.99 -4.46 19.22
C THR A 425 -10.77 -4.37 18.29
N HIS A 426 -10.91 -3.88 17.06
CA HIS A 426 -9.78 -3.55 16.18
C HIS A 426 -8.80 -2.51 16.76
N ASN A 427 -9.17 -1.81 17.85
CA ASN A 427 -8.27 -0.88 18.55
C ASN A 427 -7.31 -1.61 19.50
N ILE A 428 -6.18 -2.07 18.96
CA ILE A 428 -5.14 -2.82 19.69
C ILE A 428 -4.14 -1.84 20.33
N SER A 429 -4.62 -1.10 21.33
CA SER A 429 -3.86 -0.09 22.07
C SER A 429 -4.28 -0.05 23.55
N LEU A 430 -3.78 0.92 24.31
CA LEU A 430 -4.08 1.06 25.74
C LEU A 430 -5.55 1.47 25.98
N PRO A 431 -6.12 1.10 27.15
CA PRO A 431 -5.49 0.42 28.27
C PRO A 431 -5.32 -1.10 28.08
N ASP A 432 -6.01 -1.70 27.11
CA ASP A 432 -6.08 -3.15 26.95
C ASP A 432 -4.76 -3.78 26.44
N TYR A 433 -3.94 -3.02 25.71
CA TYR A 433 -2.67 -3.49 25.15
C TYR A 433 -1.55 -2.44 25.09
N ASP A 434 -0.39 -2.77 25.69
CA ASP A 434 0.84 -1.99 25.61
C ASP A 434 1.87 -2.65 24.68
N TRP A 435 2.30 -1.92 23.66
CA TRP A 435 3.31 -2.32 22.68
C TRP A 435 4.69 -2.53 23.32
N ALA A 436 4.92 -2.08 24.56
CA ALA A 436 6.10 -2.47 25.31
C ALA A 436 6.16 -4.00 25.53
N SER A 437 5.01 -4.68 25.60
CA SER A 437 4.96 -6.15 25.71
C SER A 437 5.35 -6.87 24.41
N THR A 438 5.20 -6.19 23.26
CA THR A 438 5.76 -6.59 21.96
C THR A 438 7.27 -6.43 21.96
N ARG A 439 7.75 -5.24 22.34
CA ARG A 439 9.19 -4.91 22.35
C ARG A 439 9.99 -5.81 23.28
N GLU A 440 9.44 -6.14 24.45
CA GLU A 440 10.04 -7.13 25.36
C GLU A 440 10.23 -8.50 24.69
N TRP A 441 9.22 -8.94 23.92
CA TRP A 441 9.26 -10.22 23.22
C TRP A 441 10.24 -10.18 22.05
N LEU A 442 10.17 -9.16 21.19
CA LEU A 442 11.07 -8.96 20.05
C LEU A 442 12.55 -8.98 20.47
N LEU A 443 12.92 -8.30 21.56
CA LEU A 443 14.30 -8.25 22.06
C LEU A 443 14.90 -9.61 22.46
N LYS A 444 14.07 -10.65 22.63
CA LYS A 444 14.50 -12.03 22.91
C LYS A 444 14.96 -12.77 21.64
N HIS A 445 14.75 -12.19 20.46
CA HIS A 445 15.05 -12.79 19.16
C HIS A 445 16.21 -12.09 18.44
N LYS A 446 17.00 -12.89 17.72
CA LYS A 446 18.04 -12.45 16.77
C LYS A 446 17.88 -13.19 15.44
N LEU A 447 18.26 -12.54 14.35
CA LEU A 447 18.28 -13.11 13.00
C LEU A 447 19.32 -14.24 12.92
N ASP A 448 18.86 -15.48 12.82
CA ASP A 448 19.70 -16.59 12.40
C ASP A 448 19.78 -16.59 10.86
N SER A 449 20.90 -16.12 10.30
CA SER A 449 21.16 -16.12 8.86
C SER A 449 21.58 -17.48 8.29
N LYS A 450 21.92 -18.45 9.15
CA LYS A 450 22.46 -19.76 8.79
C LYS A 450 21.77 -20.92 9.56
N PRO A 451 20.42 -21.02 9.51
CA PRO A 451 19.68 -22.10 10.17
C PRO A 451 19.92 -23.44 9.48
N LEU A 452 19.83 -24.55 10.23
CA LEU A 452 20.03 -25.90 9.66
C LEU A 452 18.91 -26.35 8.70
N THR A 453 17.74 -25.71 8.72
CA THR A 453 16.64 -26.03 7.80
C THR A 453 16.00 -24.77 7.24
N VAL A 454 15.89 -24.67 5.92
CA VAL A 454 15.23 -23.57 5.22
C VAL A 454 14.03 -24.12 4.45
N LYS A 455 12.90 -23.40 4.51
CA LYS A 455 11.77 -23.57 3.61
C LYS A 455 11.62 -22.28 2.82
N HIS A 456 11.43 -22.41 1.51
CA HIS A 456 11.20 -21.28 0.62
C HIS A 456 10.12 -21.59 -0.41
N ARG A 457 9.09 -20.75 -0.45
CA ARG A 457 8.04 -20.70 -1.45
C ARG A 457 8.01 -19.35 -2.13
N LEU A 458 7.75 -19.38 -3.43
CA LEU A 458 7.72 -18.23 -4.32
C LEU A 458 6.80 -18.49 -5.53
N THR A 459 6.12 -17.44 -6.01
CA THR A 459 5.21 -17.48 -7.17
C THR A 459 5.76 -16.72 -8.39
N ASN A 460 6.89 -16.04 -8.20
CA ASN A 460 7.72 -15.35 -9.18
C ASN A 460 9.18 -15.34 -8.67
N LEU A 461 10.12 -14.70 -9.37
CA LEU A 461 11.53 -14.63 -8.96
C LEU A 461 11.94 -13.32 -8.28
N ARG A 462 11.01 -12.41 -7.92
CA ARG A 462 11.39 -11.15 -7.24
C ARG A 462 11.96 -11.39 -5.85
N PHE A 463 11.32 -12.27 -5.09
CA PHE A 463 11.72 -12.65 -3.73
C PHE A 463 12.23 -14.09 -3.76
N ASN A 464 13.37 -14.28 -4.43
CA ASN A 464 13.90 -15.60 -4.77
C ASN A 464 14.88 -16.20 -3.75
N THR A 465 15.10 -15.51 -2.63
CA THR A 465 16.09 -15.89 -1.62
C THR A 465 15.44 -16.01 -0.25
N ASN A 466 15.81 -17.07 0.47
CA ASN A 466 15.54 -17.22 1.89
C ASN A 466 16.79 -17.83 2.54
N ARG A 467 17.46 -17.08 3.41
CA ARG A 467 18.67 -17.49 4.15
C ARG A 467 19.80 -17.86 3.20
N TRP A 468 20.05 -19.15 3.02
CA TRP A 468 21.10 -19.69 2.17
C TRP A 468 20.58 -20.45 0.95
N VAL A 469 19.28 -20.33 0.65
CA VAL A 469 18.64 -20.87 -0.55
C VAL A 469 18.32 -19.71 -1.49
N THR A 470 18.79 -19.78 -2.73
CA THR A 470 18.46 -18.84 -3.81
C THR A 470 17.93 -19.61 -5.01
N VAL A 471 16.69 -19.35 -5.43
CA VAL A 471 16.06 -19.93 -6.62
C VAL A 471 16.37 -19.05 -7.83
N HIS A 472 16.83 -19.63 -8.94
CA HIS A 472 17.19 -18.87 -10.14
C HIS A 472 16.18 -19.02 -11.27
N GLU A 473 15.54 -20.19 -11.37
CA GLU A 473 14.57 -20.50 -12.43
C GLU A 473 13.43 -21.37 -11.89
N LEU A 474 12.20 -21.08 -12.30
CA LEU A 474 11.02 -21.95 -12.13
C LEU A 474 10.82 -22.81 -13.38
N GLN A 475 10.19 -23.98 -13.25
CA GLN A 475 9.81 -24.80 -14.41
C GLN A 475 8.57 -24.23 -15.11
N GLU A 476 7.58 -23.81 -14.33
CA GLU A 476 6.30 -23.26 -14.76
C GLU A 476 5.98 -21.98 -13.96
N TYR A 477 5.87 -20.84 -14.65
CA TYR A 477 5.58 -19.54 -14.00
C TYR A 477 4.11 -19.36 -13.61
N ALA A 478 3.25 -20.31 -13.99
CA ALA A 478 1.85 -20.43 -13.58
C ALA A 478 1.64 -21.40 -12.40
N ALA A 479 2.70 -21.76 -11.67
CA ALA A 479 2.63 -22.62 -10.49
C ALA A 479 3.56 -22.13 -9.35
N VAL A 480 3.31 -22.57 -8.12
CA VAL A 480 4.13 -22.24 -6.94
C VAL A 480 5.45 -23.02 -6.99
N GLY A 481 6.59 -22.31 -6.92
CA GLY A 481 7.88 -22.90 -6.62
C GLY A 481 8.00 -23.20 -5.12
N SER A 482 8.61 -24.32 -4.76
CA SER A 482 8.84 -24.70 -3.36
C SER A 482 10.16 -25.43 -3.17
N VAL A 483 10.91 -25.07 -2.12
CA VAL A 483 12.14 -25.72 -1.67
C VAL A 483 12.06 -25.97 -0.17
N GLU A 484 12.42 -27.18 0.26
CA GLU A 484 12.77 -27.52 1.64
C GLU A 484 14.21 -28.06 1.62
N ALA A 485 15.12 -27.37 2.32
CA ALA A 485 16.53 -27.72 2.37
C ALA A 485 16.96 -27.93 3.83
N ASN A 486 17.61 -29.06 4.11
CA ASN A 486 18.09 -29.44 5.43
C ASN A 486 19.58 -29.80 5.35
N TYR A 487 20.40 -29.15 6.17
CA TYR A 487 21.84 -29.40 6.26
C TYR A 487 22.19 -30.07 7.60
N ASN A 488 22.78 -31.26 7.53
CA ASN A 488 23.34 -31.96 8.68
C ASN A 488 24.86 -31.69 8.75
N PRO A 489 25.36 -30.94 9.75
CA PRO A 489 26.78 -30.63 9.86
C PRO A 489 27.64 -31.85 10.23
N ASN A 490 27.08 -32.85 10.92
CA ASN A 490 27.83 -34.03 11.38
C ASN A 490 28.20 -34.96 10.22
N THR A 491 27.29 -35.09 9.23
CA THR A 491 27.48 -35.90 8.02
C THR A 491 27.76 -35.06 6.78
N LYS A 492 27.90 -33.74 6.93
CA LYS A 492 28.07 -32.74 5.84
C LYS A 492 27.11 -32.98 4.67
N THR A 493 25.87 -33.35 5.00
CA THR A 493 24.87 -33.78 4.02
C THR A 493 23.82 -32.69 3.84
N LEU A 494 23.52 -32.34 2.59
CA LEU A 494 22.43 -31.45 2.22
C LEU A 494 21.29 -32.27 1.59
N THR A 495 20.14 -32.31 2.26
CA THR A 495 18.91 -32.91 1.73
C THR A 495 18.01 -31.80 1.18
N VAL A 496 17.56 -31.94 -0.06
CA VAL A 496 16.68 -30.99 -0.76
C VAL A 496 15.41 -31.69 -1.24
N LYS A 497 14.25 -31.10 -0.95
CA LYS A 497 12.99 -31.37 -1.66
C LYS A 497 12.63 -30.12 -2.45
N ALA A 498 12.38 -30.25 -3.75
CA ALA A 498 12.08 -29.13 -4.64
C ALA A 498 10.92 -29.47 -5.57
N LEU A 499 9.95 -28.55 -5.67
CA LEU A 499 8.79 -28.61 -6.55
C LEU A 499 8.78 -27.36 -7.44
N ASN A 500 8.57 -27.55 -8.75
CA ASN A 500 8.52 -26.47 -9.75
C ASN A 500 9.79 -25.57 -9.79
N ILE A 501 10.93 -26.09 -9.34
CA ILE A 501 12.23 -25.42 -9.43
C ILE A 501 12.97 -25.99 -10.64
N ALA A 502 13.56 -25.14 -11.48
CA ALA A 502 14.44 -25.56 -12.58
C ALA A 502 15.92 -25.38 -12.19
N ALA A 503 16.27 -24.35 -11.42
CA ALA A 503 17.61 -24.16 -10.87
C ALA A 503 17.60 -23.42 -9.52
N ALA A 504 18.46 -23.85 -8.59
CA ALA A 504 18.66 -23.19 -7.30
C ALA A 504 20.08 -23.37 -6.76
N THR A 505 20.60 -22.38 -6.04
CA THR A 505 21.87 -22.41 -5.31
C THR A 505 21.64 -22.54 -3.81
N PHE A 506 22.50 -23.33 -3.16
CA PHE A 506 22.49 -23.62 -1.73
C PHE A 506 23.87 -23.27 -1.16
N THR A 507 23.93 -22.41 -0.15
CA THR A 507 25.19 -21.98 0.50
C THR A 507 25.10 -22.19 2.03
N PRO A 508 24.97 -23.45 2.48
CA PRO A 508 24.62 -23.79 3.87
C PRO A 508 25.68 -23.35 4.90
N PRO A 509 25.44 -23.57 6.21
CA PRO A 509 26.32 -23.10 7.29
C PRO A 509 27.73 -23.71 7.31
N GLY A 510 27.98 -24.78 6.54
CA GLY A 510 29.27 -25.46 6.47
C GLY A 510 29.45 -26.22 5.15
N PRO A 511 30.58 -26.94 4.97
CA PRO A 511 30.89 -27.64 3.73
C PRO A 511 29.94 -28.82 3.48
N VAL A 512 29.52 -29.00 2.24
CA VAL A 512 28.68 -30.11 1.79
C VAL A 512 29.54 -31.15 1.08
N GLU A 513 29.51 -32.39 1.53
CA GLU A 513 30.16 -33.56 0.90
C GLU A 513 29.15 -34.48 0.20
N ASN A 514 27.89 -34.49 0.65
CA ASN A 514 26.84 -35.33 0.08
C ASN A 514 25.57 -34.50 -0.19
N ILE A 515 24.93 -34.70 -1.35
CA ILE A 515 23.65 -34.07 -1.68
C ILE A 515 22.62 -35.14 -2.06
N THR A 516 21.45 -35.08 -1.43
CA THR A 516 20.26 -35.86 -1.82
C THR A 516 19.14 -34.91 -2.19
N ALA A 517 18.76 -34.86 -3.46
CA ALA A 517 17.74 -33.96 -3.99
C ALA A 517 16.58 -34.76 -4.60
N ASN A 518 15.35 -34.56 -4.13
CA ASN A 518 14.15 -35.34 -4.51
C ASN A 518 14.38 -36.87 -4.50
N GLY A 519 15.15 -37.37 -3.54
CA GLY A 519 15.51 -38.79 -3.41
C GLY A 519 16.66 -39.27 -4.33
N GLN A 520 17.15 -38.43 -5.24
CA GLN A 520 18.32 -38.72 -6.08
C GLN A 520 19.60 -38.26 -5.38
N VAL A 521 20.64 -39.09 -5.38
CA VAL A 521 21.99 -38.69 -4.95
C VAL A 521 22.62 -37.86 -6.06
N VAL A 522 23.19 -36.70 -5.70
CA VAL A 522 23.99 -35.86 -6.60
C VAL A 522 25.44 -35.93 -6.12
N GLU A 523 26.28 -36.58 -6.92
CA GLU A 523 27.71 -36.76 -6.61
C GLU A 523 28.44 -35.42 -6.55
N LEU A 524 29.29 -35.24 -5.52
CA LEU A 524 30.20 -34.13 -5.38
C LEU A 524 31.64 -34.63 -5.45
N ALA A 525 32.46 -34.05 -6.32
CA ALA A 525 33.87 -34.46 -6.47
C ALA A 525 34.73 -34.13 -5.23
N GLN A 526 34.37 -33.09 -4.47
CA GLN A 526 35.02 -32.62 -3.24
C GLN A 526 34.00 -31.84 -2.40
N GLY A 527 34.29 -31.62 -1.11
CA GLY A 527 33.45 -30.81 -0.23
C GLY A 527 33.31 -29.36 -0.70
N ARG A 528 32.08 -28.87 -0.92
CA ARG A 528 31.82 -27.50 -1.44
C ARG A 528 31.10 -26.63 -0.42
N ALA A 529 31.48 -25.35 -0.35
CA ALA A 529 30.79 -24.35 0.48
C ALA A 529 29.45 -23.86 -0.15
N SER A 530 29.27 -24.09 -1.45
CA SER A 530 28.04 -23.79 -2.19
C SER A 530 27.83 -24.80 -3.31
N ALA A 531 26.58 -25.10 -3.63
CA ALA A 531 26.20 -25.98 -4.73
C ALA A 531 25.00 -25.42 -5.49
N THR A 532 25.07 -25.41 -6.82
CA THR A 532 23.94 -25.04 -7.70
C THR A 532 23.40 -26.31 -8.34
N LEU A 533 22.12 -26.59 -8.15
CA LEU A 533 21.44 -27.78 -8.69
C LEU A 533 20.55 -27.39 -9.87
N ARG A 534 20.58 -28.21 -10.93
CA ARG A 534 19.66 -28.16 -12.07
C ARG A 534 18.65 -29.29 -11.96
N PHE A 535 17.37 -28.98 -12.09
CA PHE A 535 16.25 -29.90 -12.03
C PHE A 535 15.59 -29.97 -13.41
N SER A 536 15.98 -30.96 -14.21
CA SER A 536 15.57 -31.08 -15.61
C SER A 536 14.50 -32.15 -15.77
N ASN A 537 13.29 -31.77 -16.16
CA ASN A 537 12.24 -32.74 -16.50
C ASN A 537 12.54 -33.35 -17.88
N THR A 538 12.61 -34.68 -17.96
CA THR A 538 12.84 -35.43 -19.21
C THR A 538 11.71 -36.45 -19.44
N ARG A 539 11.67 -37.07 -20.63
CA ARG A 539 10.71 -38.16 -20.91
C ARG A 539 10.87 -39.37 -19.99
N ALA A 540 12.05 -39.57 -19.40
CA ALA A 540 12.34 -40.65 -18.45
C ALA A 540 12.11 -40.23 -16.97
N GLY A 541 11.50 -39.08 -16.74
CA GLY A 541 11.34 -38.47 -15.42
C GLY A 541 12.30 -37.30 -15.18
N GLN A 542 12.29 -36.76 -13.96
CA GLN A 542 13.17 -35.66 -13.56
C GLN A 542 14.61 -36.17 -13.35
N ARG A 543 15.59 -35.48 -13.93
CA ARG A 543 17.01 -35.68 -13.66
C ARG A 543 17.54 -34.48 -12.89
N ILE A 544 18.25 -34.74 -11.80
CA ILE A 544 18.92 -33.69 -11.01
C ILE A 544 20.43 -33.82 -11.19
N GLY A 545 21.11 -32.68 -11.30
CA GLY A 545 22.57 -32.65 -11.48
C GLY A 545 23.19 -31.35 -11.00
N LEU A 546 24.49 -31.40 -10.76
CA LEU A 546 25.29 -30.25 -10.36
C LEU A 546 25.55 -29.34 -11.56
N LEU A 547 25.29 -28.05 -11.39
CA LEU A 547 25.59 -27.03 -12.39
C LEU A 547 26.94 -26.38 -12.07
N GLU A 548 28.00 -26.85 -12.73
CA GLU A 548 29.37 -26.38 -12.42
C GLU A 548 29.71 -25.01 -13.00
N LYS A 549 29.06 -24.62 -14.10
CA LYS A 549 29.15 -23.27 -14.64
C LYS A 549 28.05 -22.41 -14.01
N PRO A 550 28.31 -21.13 -13.68
CA PRO A 550 27.25 -20.20 -13.32
C PRO A 550 26.15 -20.18 -14.39
N LEU A 551 24.91 -19.93 -13.98
CA LEU A 551 23.87 -19.58 -14.93
C LEU A 551 24.28 -18.29 -15.64
N VAL A 552 24.59 -18.40 -16.92
CA VAL A 552 24.83 -17.22 -17.75
C VAL A 552 23.51 -16.47 -17.84
N ALA A 553 23.55 -15.15 -17.63
CA ALA A 553 22.40 -14.28 -17.82
C ALA A 553 22.05 -14.21 -19.30
N ASP A 554 21.28 -15.18 -19.79
CA ASP A 554 20.58 -15.07 -21.06
C ASP A 554 19.53 -13.96 -20.91
N ASN A 555 19.73 -12.87 -21.63
CA ASN A 555 18.83 -11.72 -21.53
C ASN A 555 17.40 -12.04 -21.98
N ALA A 556 17.21 -13.11 -22.77
CA ALA A 556 15.92 -13.59 -23.21
C ALA A 556 15.16 -14.47 -22.20
N VAL A 557 15.70 -14.75 -21.00
CA VAL A 557 14.96 -15.51 -19.95
C VAL A 557 14.43 -14.65 -18.81
N LYS A 558 13.33 -15.10 -18.19
CA LYS A 558 12.84 -14.60 -16.91
C LYS A 558 13.89 -14.81 -15.82
N ARG A 559 14.09 -13.79 -14.98
CA ARG A 559 15.14 -13.73 -13.95
C ARG A 559 14.67 -12.92 -12.74
N PRO A 560 15.40 -12.93 -11.60
CA PRO A 560 15.08 -12.06 -10.48
C PRO A 560 14.99 -10.58 -10.87
N GLY A 561 13.99 -9.87 -10.34
CA GLY A 561 13.66 -8.49 -10.74
C GLY A 561 12.96 -8.34 -12.10
N LEU A 562 13.00 -9.36 -12.97
CA LEU A 562 12.40 -9.36 -14.31
C LEU A 562 11.77 -10.73 -14.61
N SER A 563 10.69 -11.06 -13.88
CA SER A 563 9.93 -12.32 -14.04
C SER A 563 8.42 -12.14 -14.23
N GLY A 564 7.92 -10.92 -14.05
CA GLY A 564 6.49 -10.64 -13.86
C GLY A 564 6.00 -10.96 -12.44
N PRO A 565 4.76 -10.61 -12.09
CA PRO A 565 3.68 -10.15 -12.98
C PRO A 565 3.78 -8.69 -13.44
N MET A 566 2.80 -8.19 -14.22
CA MET A 566 2.72 -6.79 -14.66
C MET A 566 2.92 -5.77 -13.53
N TRP A 567 2.41 -6.04 -12.31
CA TRP A 567 2.66 -5.24 -11.11
C TRP A 567 4.15 -4.98 -10.78
N ASP A 568 5.07 -5.86 -11.20
CA ASP A 568 6.51 -5.69 -10.98
C ASP A 568 7.08 -4.42 -11.65
N VAL A 569 6.40 -3.87 -12.67
CA VAL A 569 6.84 -2.62 -13.34
C VAL A 569 6.99 -1.46 -12.35
N PHE A 570 6.20 -1.45 -11.26
CA PHE A 570 6.23 -0.45 -10.19
C PHE A 570 7.22 -0.75 -9.07
N SER A 571 8.03 -1.81 -9.18
CA SER A 571 8.98 -2.25 -8.14
C SER A 571 10.41 -1.72 -8.34
N GLU A 572 10.67 -1.02 -9.43
CA GLU A 572 11.92 -0.29 -9.71
C GLU A 572 11.54 1.16 -10.10
N PRO A 573 12.47 2.10 -10.34
CA PRO A 573 12.13 3.40 -10.90
C PRO A 573 11.38 3.26 -12.23
N PHE A 574 10.31 4.04 -12.43
CA PHE A 574 9.47 3.95 -13.63
C PHE A 574 9.11 5.32 -14.21
N VAL A 575 8.53 5.32 -15.41
CA VAL A 575 7.97 6.50 -16.07
C VAL A 575 6.76 6.09 -16.91
N PHE A 576 5.70 6.89 -16.85
CA PHE A 576 4.56 6.79 -17.75
C PHE A 576 4.90 7.44 -19.09
N VAL A 577 4.60 6.77 -20.19
CA VAL A 577 4.98 7.19 -21.53
C VAL A 577 3.79 7.09 -22.46
N TYR A 578 3.60 8.05 -23.36
CA TYR A 578 2.58 7.99 -24.40
C TYR A 578 3.17 8.12 -25.81
N GLY A 579 2.65 7.32 -26.72
CA GLY A 579 2.99 7.30 -28.14
C GLY A 579 2.49 8.51 -28.90
N GLY A 580 3.18 8.81 -30.00
CA GLY A 580 2.92 9.92 -30.90
C GLY A 580 2.33 9.42 -32.20
N GLY A 581 1.17 8.74 -32.13
CA GLY A 581 0.47 8.24 -33.31
C GLY A 581 0.21 9.31 -34.38
N ASP A 582 -0.03 8.87 -35.61
CA ASP A 582 0.03 9.68 -36.85
C ASP A 582 -0.81 10.97 -36.85
N ASP A 583 -1.80 11.09 -35.96
CA ASP A 583 -2.68 12.24 -35.81
C ASP A 583 -2.73 12.80 -34.37
N ALA A 584 -3.05 14.09 -34.27
CA ALA A 584 -3.09 14.82 -33.00
C ALA A 584 -4.18 14.33 -32.01
N ALA A 585 -5.29 13.76 -32.48
CA ALA A 585 -6.35 13.24 -31.62
C ALA A 585 -5.94 11.90 -30.99
N THR A 586 -5.31 11.01 -31.76
CA THR A 586 -4.70 9.77 -31.23
C THR A 586 -3.63 10.08 -30.18
N ARG A 587 -2.73 11.04 -30.47
CA ARG A 587 -1.71 11.49 -29.51
C ARG A 587 -2.33 12.05 -28.22
N LEU A 588 -3.38 12.88 -28.33
CA LEU A 588 -4.09 13.42 -27.18
C LEU A 588 -4.79 12.33 -26.35
N ARG A 589 -5.34 11.29 -26.99
CA ARG A 589 -5.96 10.14 -26.31
C ARG A 589 -4.94 9.31 -25.53
N LEU A 590 -3.81 8.97 -26.13
CA LEU A 590 -2.76 8.21 -25.46
C LEU A 590 -2.18 9.00 -24.29
N LYS A 591 -1.94 10.31 -24.49
CA LYS A 591 -1.54 11.23 -23.42
C LYS A 591 -2.54 11.24 -22.27
N LYS A 592 -3.83 11.45 -22.53
CA LYS A 592 -4.88 11.45 -21.48
C LYS A 592 -4.95 10.12 -20.73
N SER A 593 -4.79 8.99 -21.42
CA SER A 593 -4.80 7.66 -20.80
C SER A 593 -3.59 7.47 -19.87
N ALA A 594 -2.41 7.94 -20.30
CA ALA A 594 -1.22 7.97 -19.46
C ALA A 594 -1.36 8.94 -18.27
N GLU A 595 -1.97 10.12 -18.46
CA GLU A 595 -2.26 11.08 -17.39
C GLU A 595 -3.25 10.50 -16.35
N MET A 596 -4.33 9.85 -16.80
CA MET A 596 -5.29 9.16 -15.92
C MET A 596 -4.65 8.01 -15.16
N ALA A 597 -3.72 7.27 -15.77
CA ALA A 597 -2.99 6.19 -15.10
C ALA A 597 -1.92 6.71 -14.11
N ALA A 598 -1.32 7.87 -14.41
CA ALA A 598 -0.31 8.55 -13.61
C ALA A 598 -0.89 9.35 -12.41
N ASP A 599 -2.17 9.73 -12.49
CA ASP A 599 -2.91 10.41 -11.44
C ASP A 599 -3.54 9.37 -10.49
N TRP A 600 -2.73 8.82 -9.59
CA TRP A 600 -3.05 7.59 -8.83
C TRP A 600 -3.48 7.88 -7.38
N ASP A 601 -4.37 8.87 -7.26
CA ASP A 601 -4.83 9.58 -6.06
C ASP A 601 -5.19 8.66 -4.87
N MET A 602 -5.93 7.58 -5.14
CA MET A 602 -6.41 6.62 -4.13
C MET A 602 -5.32 5.73 -3.50
N SER A 603 -4.12 5.66 -4.09
CA SER A 603 -3.06 4.73 -3.67
C SER A 603 -1.73 5.40 -3.33
N PHE A 604 -1.48 6.64 -3.77
CA PHE A 604 -0.21 7.32 -3.52
C PHE A 604 -0.37 8.69 -2.84
N GLY A 605 -1.61 9.11 -2.60
CA GLY A 605 -1.91 10.49 -2.19
C GLY A 605 -1.63 11.46 -3.34
N SER A 606 -1.14 12.66 -3.02
CA SER A 606 -0.90 13.74 -3.97
C SER A 606 0.28 13.54 -4.94
N ASP A 607 0.87 12.34 -5.00
CA ASP A 607 1.97 11.98 -5.90
C ASP A 607 1.49 11.82 -7.34
N LYS A 608 1.45 12.94 -8.08
CA LYS A 608 1.16 12.95 -9.52
C LYS A 608 2.42 12.72 -10.34
N PHE A 609 2.50 11.57 -11.00
CA PHE A 609 3.53 11.35 -12.01
C PHE A 609 3.21 12.18 -13.26
N THR A 610 4.23 12.69 -13.95
CA THR A 610 4.05 13.40 -15.23
C THR A 610 4.41 12.47 -16.39
N PRO A 611 3.46 12.10 -17.27
CA PRO A 611 3.77 11.29 -18.45
C PRO A 611 4.66 12.04 -19.44
N VAL A 612 5.56 11.30 -20.08
CA VAL A 612 6.52 11.80 -21.07
C VAL A 612 6.11 11.31 -22.47
N ALA A 613 6.26 12.15 -23.50
CA ALA A 613 6.07 11.71 -24.88
C ALA A 613 7.18 10.71 -25.26
N PHE A 614 6.86 9.64 -26.00
CA PHE A 614 7.81 8.56 -26.29
C PHE A 614 9.08 9.03 -27.01
N GLU A 615 8.95 9.99 -27.93
CA GLU A 615 10.06 10.63 -28.63
C GLU A 615 10.90 11.58 -27.76
N SER A 616 10.36 12.01 -26.62
CA SER A 616 11.06 12.84 -25.62
C SER A 616 11.79 12.01 -24.56
N LEU A 617 11.73 10.67 -24.62
CA LEU A 617 12.49 9.82 -23.69
C LEU A 617 13.99 9.98 -23.90
N THR A 618 14.66 10.46 -22.86
CA THR A 618 16.12 10.49 -22.78
C THR A 618 16.69 9.08 -22.66
N ASP A 619 17.93 8.89 -23.11
CA ASP A 619 18.60 7.59 -22.97
C ASP A 619 18.85 7.22 -21.50
N ALA A 620 19.02 8.22 -20.63
CA ALA A 620 19.05 8.01 -19.18
C ALA A 620 17.74 7.38 -18.68
N GLN A 621 16.56 7.90 -19.08
CA GLN A 621 15.26 7.31 -18.70
C GLN A 621 15.09 5.89 -19.27
N LYS A 622 15.40 5.69 -20.55
CA LYS A 622 15.32 4.36 -21.21
C LYS A 622 16.20 3.31 -20.52
N ASN A 623 17.37 3.71 -20.03
CA ASN A 623 18.35 2.82 -19.43
C ASN A 623 18.12 2.55 -17.94
N THR A 624 17.56 3.51 -17.21
CA THR A 624 17.44 3.44 -15.75
C THR A 624 16.03 3.13 -15.24
N ARG A 625 15.00 3.26 -16.08
CA ARG A 625 13.59 3.12 -15.66
C ARG A 625 12.85 2.01 -16.39
N ASN A 626 11.86 1.46 -15.69
CA ASN A 626 10.77 0.73 -16.30
C ASN A 626 9.83 1.70 -17.05
N LEU A 627 9.27 1.24 -18.17
CA LEU A 627 8.40 2.07 -19.02
C LEU A 627 6.96 1.56 -18.94
N ILE A 628 5.99 2.45 -18.72
CA ILE A 628 4.55 2.13 -18.81
C ILE A 628 4.03 2.87 -20.03
N ALA A 629 3.98 2.19 -21.17
CA ALA A 629 3.90 2.81 -22.49
C ALA A 629 2.53 2.63 -23.15
N PHE A 630 1.78 3.72 -23.29
CA PHE A 630 0.50 3.81 -23.98
C PHE A 630 0.76 4.04 -25.47
N LEU A 631 0.55 3.03 -26.31
CA LEU A 631 1.01 3.00 -27.70
C LEU A 631 -0.10 2.58 -28.66
N THR A 632 0.03 3.00 -29.93
CA THR A 632 -0.75 2.44 -31.05
C THR A 632 -0.22 1.07 -31.48
N PRO A 633 -1.03 0.23 -32.17
CA PRO A 633 -0.55 -1.04 -32.71
C PRO A 633 0.63 -0.92 -33.68
N ALA A 634 0.71 0.18 -34.45
CA ALA A 634 1.82 0.46 -35.36
C ALA A 634 3.13 0.73 -34.60
N GLU A 635 3.07 1.50 -33.51
CA GLU A 635 4.23 1.77 -32.65
C GLU A 635 4.71 0.50 -31.93
N VAL A 636 3.79 -0.37 -31.46
CA VAL A 636 4.18 -1.64 -30.84
C VAL A 636 4.80 -2.59 -31.86
N ALA A 637 4.25 -2.67 -33.08
CA ALA A 637 4.84 -3.46 -34.16
C ALA A 637 6.26 -2.99 -34.51
N LYS A 638 6.50 -1.67 -34.53
CA LYS A 638 7.84 -1.08 -34.74
C LYS A 638 8.80 -1.34 -33.58
N LEU A 639 8.33 -1.23 -32.34
CA LEU A 639 9.15 -1.43 -31.13
C LEU A 639 9.67 -2.87 -31.00
N TYR A 640 8.96 -3.83 -31.60
CA TYR A 640 9.29 -5.25 -31.61
C TYR A 640 9.60 -5.78 -33.02
N GLU A 641 9.93 -4.89 -33.97
CA GLU A 641 10.30 -5.27 -35.32
C GLU A 641 11.51 -6.24 -35.30
N GLY A 642 11.43 -7.32 -36.06
CA GLY A 642 12.43 -8.40 -36.05
C GLY A 642 12.35 -9.38 -34.87
N THR A 643 11.44 -9.20 -33.89
CA THR A 643 11.17 -10.25 -32.89
C THR A 643 10.27 -11.35 -33.47
N THR A 644 10.54 -12.60 -33.12
CA THR A 644 9.67 -13.74 -33.44
C THR A 644 8.70 -14.08 -32.30
N ALA A 645 8.85 -13.45 -31.13
CA ALA A 645 8.04 -13.73 -29.95
C ALA A 645 6.69 -12.98 -30.01
N LYS A 646 5.58 -13.72 -30.15
CA LYS A 646 4.22 -13.14 -30.03
C LYS A 646 4.02 -12.48 -28.66
N LEU A 647 3.57 -11.22 -28.65
CA LEU A 647 3.23 -10.47 -27.44
C LEU A 647 1.93 -10.96 -26.79
N TRP A 648 0.91 -11.27 -27.59
CA TRP A 648 -0.41 -11.73 -27.14
C TRP A 648 -0.92 -12.88 -28.04
N PRO A 649 -1.89 -13.68 -27.58
CA PRO A 649 -2.57 -14.64 -28.43
C PRO A 649 -3.39 -13.96 -29.54
N ASP A 650 -3.87 -14.75 -30.49
CA ASP A 650 -4.69 -14.25 -31.60
C ASP A 650 -6.01 -13.67 -31.06
N THR A 651 -6.29 -12.40 -31.35
CA THR A 651 -7.31 -11.62 -30.62
C THR A 651 -8.66 -11.56 -31.32
N PRO A 652 -9.78 -11.72 -30.60
CA PRO A 652 -11.12 -11.42 -31.12
C PRO A 652 -11.30 -9.96 -31.59
N PRO A 653 -12.25 -9.66 -32.51
CA PRO A 653 -12.46 -8.31 -33.04
C PRO A 653 -12.85 -7.25 -31.99
N GLN A 654 -13.43 -7.66 -30.86
CA GLN A 654 -13.90 -6.76 -29.81
C GLN A 654 -12.80 -6.29 -28.83
N ILE A 655 -11.55 -6.71 -28.98
CA ILE A 655 -10.45 -6.28 -28.12
C ILE A 655 -10.06 -4.83 -28.46
N THR A 656 -10.25 -3.90 -27.52
CA THR A 656 -9.87 -2.49 -27.69
C THR A 656 -8.65 -2.08 -26.85
N VAL A 657 -8.23 -2.92 -25.89
CA VAL A 657 -7.00 -2.74 -25.10
C VAL A 657 -6.25 -4.06 -24.96
N ARG A 658 -4.93 -4.05 -25.19
CA ARG A 658 -4.03 -5.18 -24.92
C ARG A 658 -2.92 -4.73 -23.98
N MET A 659 -2.56 -5.56 -23.00
CA MET A 659 -1.45 -5.25 -22.09
C MET A 659 -0.48 -6.42 -21.97
N ALA A 660 0.81 -6.12 -21.88
CA ALA A 660 1.89 -7.10 -21.81
C ALA A 660 3.12 -6.53 -21.09
N LEU A 661 3.63 -7.26 -20.08
CA LEU A 661 4.96 -7.01 -19.51
C LEU A 661 6.02 -7.69 -20.37
N ARG A 662 7.08 -6.97 -20.73
CA ARG A 662 8.23 -7.50 -21.48
C ARG A 662 9.54 -6.97 -20.91
N PRO A 663 10.68 -7.63 -21.15
CA PRO A 663 11.99 -6.99 -21.09
C PRO A 663 12.00 -5.72 -21.96
N SER A 664 12.58 -4.63 -21.46
CA SER A 664 12.73 -3.39 -22.21
C SER A 664 13.69 -3.61 -23.38
N PRO A 665 13.34 -3.21 -24.62
CA PRO A 665 14.25 -3.30 -25.75
C PRO A 665 15.43 -2.33 -25.63
N PHE A 666 15.36 -1.35 -24.73
CA PHE A 666 16.41 -0.37 -24.49
C PHE A 666 17.42 -0.82 -23.41
N ALA A 667 16.97 -1.60 -22.42
CA ALA A 667 17.80 -1.96 -21.27
C ALA A 667 17.46 -3.33 -20.69
N GLN A 668 18.49 -4.16 -20.57
CA GLN A 668 18.37 -5.57 -20.19
C GLN A 668 17.80 -5.75 -18.77
N GLU A 669 18.07 -4.82 -17.85
CA GLU A 669 17.60 -4.90 -16.46
C GLU A 669 16.25 -4.19 -16.21
N ARG A 670 15.55 -3.76 -17.26
CA ARG A 670 14.28 -3.03 -17.12
C ARG A 670 13.16 -3.71 -17.86
N SER A 671 11.94 -3.41 -17.44
CA SER A 671 10.72 -3.89 -18.07
C SER A 671 9.97 -2.77 -18.78
N ILE A 672 9.22 -3.13 -19.81
CA ILE A 672 8.17 -2.29 -20.39
C ILE A 672 6.82 -2.98 -20.19
N LEU A 673 5.89 -2.28 -19.55
CA LEU A 673 4.47 -2.58 -19.60
C LEU A 673 3.88 -1.87 -20.82
N ILE A 674 3.56 -2.62 -21.85
CA ILE A 674 2.89 -2.12 -23.05
C ILE A 674 1.41 -2.01 -22.72
N VAL A 675 0.79 -0.87 -23.06
CA VAL A 675 -0.66 -0.66 -23.11
C VAL A 675 -0.99 -0.29 -24.56
N GLU A 676 -1.28 -1.31 -25.37
CA GLU A 676 -1.70 -1.10 -26.75
C GLU A 676 -3.18 -0.72 -26.77
N MET A 677 -3.48 0.43 -27.37
CA MET A 677 -4.84 0.97 -27.45
C MET A 677 -5.35 1.02 -28.88
N ASN A 678 -6.46 0.33 -29.12
CA ASN A 678 -7.28 0.40 -30.33
C ASN A 678 -8.71 0.90 -29.99
N GLU A 679 -8.81 1.74 -28.97
CA GLU A 679 -10.02 2.43 -28.53
C GLU A 679 -10.00 3.88 -29.03
N ASN A 680 -11.16 4.48 -29.34
CA ASN A 680 -11.21 5.85 -29.84
C ASN A 680 -11.22 6.92 -28.75
N GLU A 681 -11.48 6.55 -27.50
CA GLU A 681 -11.49 7.40 -26.30
C GLU A 681 -10.35 7.05 -25.32
N PRO A 682 -9.99 7.93 -24.38
CA PRO A 682 -9.05 7.60 -23.30
C PRO A 682 -9.55 6.46 -22.42
N VAL A 683 -8.62 5.65 -21.91
CA VAL A 683 -8.91 4.53 -21.00
C VAL A 683 -8.06 4.67 -19.75
N ASN A 684 -8.66 4.49 -18.57
CA ASN A 684 -7.91 4.41 -17.33
C ASN A 684 -7.64 2.93 -16.98
N ILE A 685 -6.38 2.49 -17.07
CA ILE A 685 -6.00 1.13 -16.66
C ILE A 685 -6.16 0.90 -15.14
N GLN A 686 -6.33 1.95 -14.34
CA GLN A 686 -6.72 1.83 -12.93
C GLN A 686 -8.17 1.31 -12.75
N GLU A 687 -9.00 1.22 -13.80
CA GLU A 687 -10.34 0.59 -13.74
C GLU A 687 -10.31 -0.91 -13.45
N PHE A 688 -9.15 -1.57 -13.63
CA PHE A 688 -8.93 -2.90 -13.06
C PHE A 688 -8.94 -2.81 -11.53
N GLY A 689 -8.13 -1.90 -10.96
CA GLY A 689 -8.15 -1.54 -9.54
C GLY A 689 -6.92 -2.04 -8.75
N SER A 690 -6.74 -1.51 -7.54
CA SER A 690 -5.57 -1.80 -6.67
C SER A 690 -5.51 -3.24 -6.15
N TRP A 691 -6.57 -4.02 -6.34
CA TRP A 691 -6.71 -5.41 -5.86
C TRP A 691 -6.93 -6.42 -7.00
N ASP A 692 -6.87 -5.99 -8.28
CA ASP A 692 -7.29 -6.85 -9.38
C ASP A 692 -6.24 -7.93 -9.69
N ALA A 693 -6.69 -9.19 -9.64
CA ALA A 693 -5.99 -10.37 -10.14
C ALA A 693 -5.46 -10.18 -11.57
N ALA A 694 -6.10 -9.34 -12.39
CA ALA A 694 -5.67 -8.94 -13.71
C ALA A 694 -4.16 -8.57 -13.78
N LEU A 695 -3.69 -7.69 -12.89
CA LEU A 695 -2.30 -7.22 -12.89
C LEU A 695 -1.32 -8.20 -12.21
N HIS A 696 -1.81 -9.32 -11.66
CA HIS A 696 -1.01 -10.46 -11.23
C HIS A 696 -0.69 -11.46 -12.35
N THR A 697 -1.07 -11.16 -13.60
CA THR A 697 -0.69 -11.89 -14.82
C THR A 697 0.49 -11.23 -15.55
N ASP A 698 1.01 -11.83 -16.63
CA ASP A 698 2.06 -11.20 -17.44
C ASP A 698 1.50 -10.47 -18.69
N TRP A 699 0.34 -10.90 -19.17
CA TRP A 699 -0.37 -10.29 -20.31
C TRP A 699 -1.88 -10.44 -20.16
N LEU A 700 -2.64 -9.49 -20.71
CA LEU A 700 -4.10 -9.52 -20.75
C LEU A 700 -4.69 -8.88 -22.03
N LEU A 701 -5.93 -9.28 -22.32
CA LEU A 701 -6.79 -8.74 -23.37
C LEU A 701 -8.08 -8.22 -22.75
N ALA A 702 -8.45 -6.98 -23.08
CA ALA A 702 -9.62 -6.32 -22.53
C ALA A 702 -10.43 -5.57 -23.62
N ALA A 703 -11.68 -5.28 -23.29
CA ALA A 703 -12.59 -4.50 -24.12
C ALA A 703 -13.33 -3.46 -23.27
N VAL A 704 -13.48 -2.25 -23.81
CA VAL A 704 -14.35 -1.23 -23.22
C VAL A 704 -15.80 -1.58 -23.55
N VAL A 705 -16.60 -1.92 -22.54
CA VAL A 705 -18.03 -2.26 -22.70
C VAL A 705 -18.92 -1.12 -22.21
N GLN A 706 -20.08 -0.94 -22.85
CA GLN A 706 -21.10 -0.02 -22.35
C GLN A 706 -22.01 -0.73 -21.36
N ARG A 707 -22.07 -0.24 -20.13
CA ARG A 707 -22.98 -0.74 -19.10
C ARG A 707 -24.32 0.00 -19.16
N ALA A 708 -25.40 -0.78 -19.08
CA ALA A 708 -26.74 -0.22 -18.87
C ALA A 708 -26.99 -0.01 -17.36
N GLU A 709 -27.36 1.21 -16.98
CA GLU A 709 -27.83 1.55 -15.64
C GLU A 709 -29.20 0.89 -15.36
N PRO A 710 -29.38 0.15 -14.26
CA PRO A 710 -30.67 -0.49 -13.94
C PRO A 710 -31.83 0.50 -13.71
N THR A 711 -31.53 1.79 -13.51
CA THR A 711 -32.48 2.79 -12.99
C THR A 711 -33.12 3.67 -14.07
N GLY A 712 -32.86 3.41 -15.36
CA GLY A 712 -33.45 4.17 -16.48
C GLY A 712 -32.95 5.61 -16.64
N ARG A 713 -32.03 6.07 -15.79
CA ARG A 713 -31.34 7.36 -15.97
C ARG A 713 -30.33 7.26 -17.11
N ARG A 714 -30.36 8.24 -18.03
CA ARG A 714 -29.63 8.25 -19.32
C ARG A 714 -28.11 8.51 -19.21
N GLN A 715 -27.39 7.82 -18.32
CA GLN A 715 -25.92 7.80 -18.37
C GLN A 715 -25.45 6.36 -18.61
N ARG A 716 -24.89 6.12 -19.80
CA ARG A 716 -24.16 4.88 -20.10
C ARG A 716 -22.76 5.02 -19.52
N THR A 717 -22.46 4.30 -18.46
CA THR A 717 -21.08 4.19 -17.96
C THR A 717 -20.31 3.21 -18.86
N ARG A 718 -19.09 3.60 -19.27
CA ARG A 718 -18.14 2.66 -19.87
C ARG A 718 -17.45 1.90 -18.74
N GLU A 719 -17.07 0.65 -18.99
CA GLU A 719 -16.35 -0.21 -18.05
C GLU A 719 -15.29 -0.99 -18.83
N LEU A 720 -14.02 -0.95 -18.39
CA LEU A 720 -12.96 -1.80 -18.93
C LEU A 720 -13.14 -3.25 -18.43
N ARG A 721 -13.48 -4.17 -19.33
CA ARG A 721 -13.70 -5.59 -19.01
C ARG A 721 -12.53 -6.44 -19.48
N LEU A 722 -11.91 -7.15 -18.53
CA LEU A 722 -10.97 -8.23 -18.79
C LEU A 722 -11.67 -9.40 -19.50
N LEU A 723 -11.06 -9.94 -20.55
CA LEU A 723 -11.62 -11.04 -21.36
C LEU A 723 -10.72 -12.28 -21.38
N GLN A 724 -9.40 -12.09 -21.49
CA GLN A 724 -8.41 -13.16 -21.44
C GLN A 724 -7.14 -12.67 -20.74
N SER A 725 -6.41 -13.56 -20.09
CA SER A 725 -5.07 -13.27 -19.58
C SER A 725 -4.21 -14.53 -19.52
N GLY A 726 -2.95 -14.38 -19.08
CA GLY A 726 -2.07 -15.51 -18.87
C GLY A 726 -0.65 -15.16 -18.47
N MET A 727 0.20 -16.17 -18.49
CA MET A 727 1.63 -16.06 -18.21
C MET A 727 2.45 -16.23 -19.49
N TYR A 728 3.68 -15.73 -19.47
CA TYR A 728 4.72 -16.19 -20.36
C TYR A 728 5.53 -17.33 -19.73
N ASP A 729 6.13 -18.16 -20.57
CA ASP A 729 7.11 -19.16 -20.15
C ASP A 729 8.42 -18.50 -19.66
N HIS A 730 9.40 -19.34 -19.30
CA HIS A 730 10.74 -18.90 -18.88
C HIS A 730 11.51 -18.07 -19.94
N ARG A 731 11.09 -18.06 -21.21
CA ARG A 731 11.71 -17.39 -22.36
C ARG A 731 10.85 -16.26 -22.96
N TRP A 732 9.84 -15.81 -22.21
CA TRP A 732 8.90 -14.77 -22.67
C TRP A 732 8.06 -15.16 -23.91
N ASN A 733 7.88 -16.46 -24.18
CA ASN A 733 6.91 -16.97 -25.15
C ASN A 733 5.53 -17.10 -24.50
N LEU A 734 4.46 -17.05 -25.31
CA LEU A 734 3.08 -17.26 -24.82
C LEU A 734 2.96 -18.62 -24.12
N GLY A 735 2.75 -18.59 -22.80
CA GLY A 735 2.55 -19.76 -21.95
C GLY A 735 1.07 -20.06 -21.72
N THR A 736 0.76 -20.54 -20.52
CA THR A 736 -0.59 -20.89 -20.07
C THR A 736 -1.55 -19.70 -20.16
N ARG A 737 -2.76 -19.95 -20.64
CA ARG A 737 -3.82 -18.95 -20.91
C ARG A 737 -5.07 -19.28 -20.10
N THR A 738 -5.83 -18.26 -19.71
CA THR A 738 -7.08 -18.34 -18.94
C THR A 738 -8.18 -17.51 -19.60
N ASN A 739 -9.42 -18.00 -19.56
CA ASN A 739 -10.60 -17.21 -19.93
C ASN A 739 -11.06 -16.44 -18.70
N ALA A 740 -11.09 -15.11 -18.79
CA ALA A 740 -10.93 -14.28 -17.61
C ALA A 740 -12.22 -13.62 -17.11
N ASP A 741 -13.37 -14.32 -17.16
CA ASP A 741 -14.65 -13.80 -16.64
C ASP A 741 -14.76 -13.96 -15.11
N TYR A 742 -13.67 -13.64 -14.40
CA TYR A 742 -13.50 -13.68 -12.94
C TYR A 742 -14.62 -12.97 -12.17
N ARG A 743 -15.31 -12.01 -12.78
CA ARG A 743 -16.45 -11.26 -12.19
C ARG A 743 -17.79 -12.03 -12.23
N ARG A 744 -17.86 -13.25 -12.79
CA ARG A 744 -19.09 -14.08 -12.81
C ARG A 744 -19.05 -15.34 -11.96
N GLU A 745 -17.88 -15.92 -11.71
CA GLU A 745 -17.79 -17.19 -10.99
C GLU A 745 -17.83 -17.04 -9.46
N SER A 746 -17.66 -15.83 -8.91
CA SER A 746 -17.83 -15.56 -7.47
C SER A 746 -19.28 -15.27 -7.03
N LEU A 747 -20.27 -15.33 -7.93
CA LEU A 747 -21.66 -14.95 -7.62
C LEU A 747 -22.75 -15.90 -8.18
N LEU A 748 -22.39 -17.05 -8.74
CA LEU A 748 -23.35 -18.05 -9.24
C LEU A 748 -22.96 -19.47 -8.81
N GLY A 749 -23.35 -19.85 -7.58
CA GLY A 749 -23.31 -21.25 -7.16
C GLY A 749 -24.22 -22.14 -8.02
N PRO A 750 -23.87 -23.41 -8.25
CA PRO A 750 -24.67 -24.34 -9.05
C PRO A 750 -25.89 -24.80 -8.25
N GLY A 751 -27.00 -24.05 -8.30
CA GLY A 751 -28.12 -24.25 -7.37
C GLY A 751 -29.52 -23.79 -7.79
N SER A 752 -29.81 -23.55 -9.07
CA SER A 752 -31.21 -23.31 -9.52
C SER A 752 -31.50 -23.73 -10.97
N ARG A 753 -31.68 -25.03 -11.19
CA ARG A 753 -32.45 -25.56 -12.33
C ARG A 753 -33.29 -26.76 -11.89
N GLY A 754 -34.60 -26.54 -11.79
CA GLY A 754 -35.62 -27.59 -11.74
C GLY A 754 -36.22 -27.87 -10.36
N ASN A 755 -37.47 -27.43 -10.19
CA ASN A 755 -38.50 -27.82 -9.21
C ASN A 755 -38.11 -27.92 -7.72
#